data_AF-A0A9R1GGH3-F1
#
_entry.id   AF-A0A9R1GGH3-F1
#
_cell.length_a   1.000
_cell.length_b   1.000
_cell.length_c   1.000
_cell.angle_alpha   90.00
_cell.angle_beta   90.00
_cell.angle_gamma   90.00
#
_symmetry.space_group_name_H-M   'P 1'
#
loop_
_entity.id
_entity.type
_entity.pdbx_description
1 polymer ?
#
loop_
_entity_poly.entity_id
_entity_poly.type
_entity_poly.pdbx_seq_one_letter_code
_entity_poly.pdbx_strand_id
1 'polypeptide(L)'
;MLETSPLSLLQLLALQNLHLQQGQCLGRFIKDELATMQAFLLAAEGMEEKDILLKVWAEQVRDLSYNIEDCLGEFMVHVASQSLSRKLMKLKDRHRIAIQIRDLKSRVEEVSNRNTRYNLIEKNKFARATDEKDSCMEDIRNQSANNIDEAELVGFSKPKQELINLIDVHAIDSPAQVVCVVGMGGLGKTTLTRKVYENMDNFSCCAWIIVSQSFVRMGFLKVMIQELFGSEALKKQLEGNDGSEVNLANYLRENLLGKRYFVVLDDLWNIDDWNWMETFVFPSINNNGSRIMVTTRDLGLAENCTLGPSSSLIYRHEPLETNDAINLLLRKTRKNEEEMKKDGDMRKIVTKIVKKSGQLPLAILTIGGMLATRGVDEWENIYKQLPSELERNGSLEAMRRMVTLSYNHLPSHLKSCFLYLSIFPEDFEIKRRRMVERWIAEGFIIARSGVSVEDVGNSYFNDLINRSLIQPSRVNIEGIIKSCRVHDIVRDVMISISRDENFAWSTSDKVMGIGRDNFRHIALQGSWCPNKGLDWNHVRSLTVFGERPMKPALSLCSPDFRMLRVSDLHDAQFVIEQKDISSIGSLRHLKYVHVLSSYKGESYIYTLPRTIGNIQGLQTLDMRNSAVASLPTEITKLQSLRILRCSKESTDADLYLLYPMTWFMSTFCMPILFTPLVSLERRREIMMFIHMAWTGRLTNSRGMQVPKGISNLKELEIYTRGRGY
;
A
#
# COMPACT_ATOMS: atom_id res chain seq x y z
N MET A 1 3.18 12.55 0.35
CA MET A 1 4.29 11.81 0.98
C MET A 1 5.60 11.96 0.24
N LEU A 2 6.69 11.86 0.99
CA LEU A 2 8.02 11.78 0.43
C LEU A 2 8.53 10.35 0.48
N GLU A 3 9.00 9.86 -0.66
CA GLU A 3 9.83 8.66 -0.77
C GLU A 3 11.26 8.91 -0.27
N THR A 4 11.44 9.94 0.56
CA THR A 4 12.73 10.35 1.10
C THR A 4 13.23 9.27 2.03
N SER A 5 13.88 8.29 1.41
CA SER A 5 14.68 7.33 2.12
C SER A 5 15.71 8.11 2.95
N PRO A 6 16.00 7.69 4.19
CA PRO A 6 17.11 8.23 4.99
C PRO A 6 18.46 8.26 4.23
N LEU A 7 18.55 7.53 3.10
CA LEU A 7 19.66 7.57 2.17
C LEU A 7 19.90 8.96 1.56
N SER A 8 18.90 9.82 1.34
CA SER A 8 19.17 11.16 0.77
C SER A 8 20.02 12.01 1.73
N LEU A 9 19.77 11.94 3.04
CA LEU A 9 20.56 12.60 4.08
C LEU A 9 21.98 12.00 4.25
N LEU A 10 22.12 10.68 4.12
CA LEU A 10 23.43 9.99 4.12
C LEU A 10 24.24 10.28 2.84
N GLN A 11 23.58 10.40 1.69
CA GLN A 11 24.18 10.84 0.42
C GLN A 11 24.69 12.29 0.51
N LEU A 12 24.01 13.14 1.29
CA LEU A 12 24.41 14.52 1.55
C LEU A 12 25.63 14.63 2.49
N LEU A 13 25.85 13.67 3.40
CA LEU A 13 27.11 13.55 4.17
C LEU A 13 28.31 13.19 3.27
N ALA A 14 28.09 12.39 2.22
CA ALA A 14 29.12 12.10 1.23
C ALA A 14 29.49 13.34 0.38
N LEU A 15 28.53 14.24 0.14
CA LEU A 15 28.73 15.53 -0.53
C LEU A 15 29.58 16.51 0.27
N GLN A 16 29.45 16.55 1.61
CA GLN A 16 30.25 17.42 2.48
C GLN A 16 31.75 17.07 2.45
N ASN A 17 32.11 15.82 2.16
CA ASN A 17 33.48 15.32 2.10
C ASN A 17 34.19 15.54 0.75
N LEU A 18 33.54 16.17 -0.24
CA LEU A 18 34.18 16.50 -1.52
C LEU A 18 34.88 17.87 -1.43
N HIS A 19 36.19 17.91 -1.68
CA HIS A 19 37.09 19.09 -1.67
C HIS A 19 36.80 20.16 -2.76
N LEU A 20 35.54 20.46 -3.05
CA LEU A 20 35.13 21.55 -3.95
C LEU A 20 34.35 22.57 -3.12
N GLN A 21 34.90 23.75 -2.85
CA GLN A 21 34.24 24.81 -2.05
C GLN A 21 32.83 25.15 -2.54
N GLN A 22 32.60 25.17 -3.86
CA GLN A 22 31.24 25.35 -4.43
C GLN A 22 30.33 24.13 -4.21
N GLY A 23 30.87 22.91 -4.14
CA GLY A 23 30.10 21.69 -3.87
C GLY A 23 29.66 21.55 -2.41
N GLN A 24 30.46 22.06 -1.45
CA GLN A 24 30.14 22.01 -0.02
C GLN A 24 29.00 22.97 0.37
N CYS A 25 29.02 24.22 -0.10
CA CYS A 25 27.91 25.16 0.10
C CYS A 25 26.62 24.67 -0.57
N LEU A 26 26.74 24.05 -1.74
CA LEU A 26 25.61 23.56 -2.52
C LEU A 26 24.97 22.30 -1.93
N GLY A 27 25.78 21.35 -1.46
CA GLY A 27 25.29 20.17 -0.74
C GLY A 27 24.58 20.55 0.56
N ARG A 28 25.04 21.61 1.24
CA ARG A 28 24.37 22.16 2.43
C ARG A 28 23.01 22.79 2.08
N PHE A 29 22.96 23.63 1.05
CA PHE A 29 21.69 24.23 0.58
C PHE A 29 20.65 23.16 0.23
N ILE A 30 21.01 22.17 -0.60
CA ILE A 30 20.08 21.12 -1.02
C ILE A 30 19.59 20.28 0.18
N LYS A 31 20.48 20.01 1.15
CA LYS A 31 20.13 19.30 2.38
C LYS A 31 19.09 20.06 3.19
N ASP A 32 19.36 21.34 3.45
CA ASP A 32 18.53 22.18 4.29
C ASP A 32 17.17 22.44 3.62
N GLU A 33 17.15 22.62 2.30
CA GLU A 33 15.91 22.71 1.50
C GLU A 33 15.09 21.42 1.55
N LEU A 34 15.71 20.25 1.29
CA LEU A 34 14.98 18.99 1.31
C LEU A 34 14.40 18.69 2.70
N ALA A 35 15.14 19.00 3.77
CA ALA A 35 14.65 18.89 5.14
C ALA A 35 13.47 19.82 5.43
N THR A 36 13.51 21.06 4.90
CA THR A 36 12.42 22.03 5.04
C THR A 36 11.18 21.59 4.25
N MET A 37 11.36 21.11 3.01
CA MET A 37 10.28 20.54 2.20
C MET A 37 9.64 19.31 2.88
N GLN A 38 10.46 18.46 3.52
CA GLN A 38 9.98 17.34 4.34
C GLN A 38 9.13 17.80 5.50
N ALA A 39 9.63 18.73 6.30
CA ALA A 39 8.90 19.28 7.44
C ALA A 39 7.58 19.93 7.00
N PHE A 40 7.60 20.70 5.91
CA PHE A 40 6.43 21.32 5.34
C PHE A 40 5.39 20.29 4.90
N LEU A 41 5.80 19.24 4.16
CA LEU A 41 4.88 18.21 3.69
C LEU A 41 4.29 17.39 4.85
N LEU A 42 5.07 17.11 5.90
CA LEU A 42 4.56 16.47 7.11
C LEU A 42 3.55 17.36 7.85
N ALA A 43 3.83 18.66 7.98
CA ALA A 43 2.91 19.60 8.60
C ALA A 43 1.62 19.75 7.78
N ALA A 44 1.73 19.91 6.46
CA ALA A 44 0.59 19.99 5.55
C ALA A 44 -0.23 18.69 5.54
N GLU A 45 0.40 17.54 5.77
CA GLU A 45 -0.29 16.25 5.91
C GLU A 45 -1.08 16.14 7.22
N GLY A 46 -0.54 16.65 8.32
CA GLY A 46 -1.16 16.62 9.65
C GLY A 46 -2.21 17.71 9.91
N MET A 47 -2.37 18.66 8.99
CA MET A 47 -3.49 19.60 9.04
C MET A 47 -4.79 18.87 8.69
N GLU A 48 -5.75 18.89 9.61
CA GLU A 48 -7.11 18.40 9.41
C GLU A 48 -7.77 19.13 8.22
N GLU A 49 -7.52 20.43 8.11
CA GLU A 49 -7.99 21.28 7.02
C GLU A 49 -6.92 21.47 5.93
N LYS A 50 -7.18 20.92 4.75
CA LYS A 50 -6.37 21.19 3.55
C LYS A 50 -7.12 22.11 2.61
N ASP A 51 -6.85 23.41 2.69
CA ASP A 51 -7.25 24.37 1.66
C ASP A 51 -6.75 23.89 0.29
N ILE A 52 -7.52 24.15 -0.77
CA ILE A 52 -7.18 23.91 -2.17
C ILE A 52 -5.79 24.49 -2.46
N LEU A 53 -5.48 25.69 -1.95
CA LEU A 53 -4.17 26.31 -2.11
C LEU A 53 -3.05 25.51 -1.43
N LEU A 54 -3.28 25.01 -0.21
CA LEU A 54 -2.33 24.17 0.50
C LEU A 54 -2.08 22.84 -0.26
N LYS A 55 -3.12 22.25 -0.85
CA LYS A 55 -2.99 21.04 -1.68
C LYS A 55 -2.10 21.27 -2.90
N VAL A 56 -2.35 22.36 -3.64
CA VAL A 56 -1.55 22.72 -4.82
C VAL A 56 -0.09 23.00 -4.43
N TRP A 57 0.13 23.69 -3.31
CA TRP A 57 1.50 23.98 -2.86
C TRP A 57 2.22 22.70 -2.40
N ALA A 58 1.53 21.82 -1.66
CA ALA A 58 2.07 20.52 -1.28
C ALA A 58 2.40 19.63 -2.49
N GLU A 59 1.60 19.68 -3.56
CA GLU A 59 1.91 19.00 -4.82
C GLU A 59 3.20 19.54 -5.45
N GLN A 60 3.34 20.86 -5.58
CA GLN A 60 4.53 21.48 -6.16
C GLN A 60 5.81 21.23 -5.34
N VAL A 61 5.73 21.32 -4.01
CA VAL A 61 6.86 21.02 -3.12
C VAL A 61 7.27 19.55 -3.22
N ARG A 62 6.28 18.65 -3.31
CA ARG A 62 6.54 17.22 -3.51
C ARG A 62 7.28 16.98 -4.82
N ASP A 63 6.77 17.51 -5.93
CA ASP A 63 7.43 17.35 -7.24
C ASP A 63 8.84 17.93 -7.27
N LEU A 64 9.09 19.06 -6.59
CA LEU A 64 10.42 19.64 -6.47
C LEU A 64 11.38 18.76 -5.66
N SER A 65 10.94 18.27 -4.49
CA SER A 65 11.74 17.38 -3.64
C SER A 65 12.20 16.14 -4.41
N TYR A 66 11.29 15.61 -5.22
CA TYR A 66 11.44 14.49 -6.12
C TYR A 66 12.47 14.73 -7.22
N ASN A 67 12.43 15.90 -7.87
CA ASN A 67 13.45 16.28 -8.85
C ASN A 67 14.83 16.49 -8.21
N ILE A 68 14.87 17.04 -6.99
CA ILE A 68 16.10 17.19 -6.19
C ILE A 68 16.70 15.82 -5.87
N GLU A 69 15.89 14.87 -5.43
CA GLU A 69 16.34 13.50 -5.16
C GLU A 69 16.89 12.79 -6.38
N ASP A 70 16.21 12.91 -7.52
CA ASP A 70 16.64 12.29 -8.78
C ASP A 70 18.01 12.89 -9.21
N CYS A 71 18.17 14.21 -9.09
CA CYS A 71 19.45 14.89 -9.35
C CYS A 71 20.57 14.43 -8.40
N LEU A 72 20.26 14.26 -7.11
CA LEU A 72 21.21 13.73 -6.12
C LEU A 72 21.58 12.28 -6.42
N GLY A 73 20.60 11.46 -6.80
CA GLY A 73 20.79 10.08 -7.20
C GLY A 73 21.78 9.99 -8.36
N GLU A 74 21.55 10.75 -9.42
CA GLU A 74 22.43 10.78 -10.60
C GLU A 74 23.87 11.13 -10.19
N PHE A 75 24.03 12.16 -9.36
CA PHE A 75 25.33 12.58 -8.85
C PHE A 75 26.04 11.48 -8.05
N MET A 76 25.32 10.81 -7.14
CA MET A 76 25.89 9.77 -6.27
C MET A 76 26.42 8.57 -7.04
N VAL A 77 25.73 8.16 -8.11
CA VAL A 77 26.20 7.09 -8.99
C VAL A 77 27.57 7.41 -9.60
N HIS A 78 27.82 8.68 -9.88
CA HIS A 78 29.11 9.12 -10.40
C HIS A 78 30.18 9.26 -9.32
N VAL A 79 29.84 9.65 -8.09
CA VAL A 79 30.80 9.80 -6.98
C VAL A 79 31.20 8.46 -6.34
N ALA A 80 30.28 7.53 -6.18
CA ALA A 80 30.45 6.36 -5.31
C ALA A 80 31.44 5.29 -5.79
N SER A 81 31.81 5.23 -7.07
CA SER A 81 32.79 4.24 -7.52
C SER A 81 34.23 4.79 -7.55
N GLN A 82 35.18 4.03 -6.99
CA GLN A 82 36.49 4.54 -6.57
C GLN A 82 37.63 4.25 -7.58
N SER A 83 37.37 4.28 -8.89
CA SER A 83 38.43 4.06 -9.88
C SER A 83 39.23 5.33 -10.17
N LEU A 84 40.56 5.22 -10.26
CA LEU A 84 41.50 6.32 -10.57
C LEU A 84 41.18 7.11 -11.86
N SER A 85 40.39 6.54 -12.76
CA SER A 85 39.83 7.20 -13.96
C SER A 85 38.80 8.32 -13.68
N ARG A 86 38.60 8.69 -12.40
CA ARG A 86 37.47 9.51 -11.93
C ARG A 86 37.82 10.82 -11.24
N LYS A 87 39.10 11.18 -11.11
CA LYS A 87 39.48 12.56 -10.76
C LYS A 87 38.95 13.59 -11.79
N LEU A 88 38.68 13.13 -13.01
CA LEU A 88 37.90 13.85 -14.02
C LEU A 88 36.57 13.12 -14.26
N MET A 89 35.50 13.54 -13.58
CA MET A 89 34.20 13.47 -14.25
C MET A 89 34.36 14.14 -15.62
N LYS A 90 33.74 13.62 -16.67
CA LYS A 90 33.71 14.33 -17.95
C LYS A 90 33.15 15.72 -17.68
N LEU A 91 33.86 16.78 -18.10
CA LEU A 91 33.45 18.17 -17.89
C LEU A 91 31.97 18.40 -18.25
N LYS A 92 31.50 17.68 -19.28
CA LYS A 92 30.11 17.62 -19.74
C LYS A 92 29.12 17.15 -18.65
N ASP A 93 29.43 16.11 -17.88
CA ASP A 93 28.54 15.58 -16.84
C ASP A 93 28.50 16.53 -15.62
N ARG A 94 29.65 17.12 -15.25
CA ARG A 94 29.71 18.17 -14.20
C ARG A 94 28.89 19.40 -14.60
N HIS A 95 29.03 19.84 -15.84
CA HIS A 95 28.31 20.99 -16.35
C HIS A 95 26.80 20.72 -16.41
N ARG A 96 26.39 19.50 -16.84
CA ARG A 96 24.98 19.08 -16.84
C ARG A 96 24.38 19.12 -15.42
N ILE A 97 25.04 18.50 -14.45
CA ILE A 97 24.56 18.46 -13.06
C ILE A 97 24.51 19.87 -12.46
N ALA A 98 25.52 20.70 -12.72
CA ALA A 98 25.54 22.08 -12.25
C ALA A 98 24.39 22.93 -12.84
N ILE A 99 24.03 22.71 -14.11
CA ILE A 99 22.86 23.34 -14.74
C ILE A 99 21.56 22.85 -14.08
N GLN A 100 21.39 21.53 -13.90
CA GLN A 100 20.21 20.96 -13.26
C GLN A 100 20.01 21.52 -11.85
N ILE A 101 21.08 21.64 -11.07
CA ILE A 101 20.98 22.20 -9.71
C ILE A 101 20.59 23.68 -9.73
N ARG A 102 21.15 24.47 -10.66
CA ARG A 102 20.80 25.89 -10.79
C ARG A 102 19.33 26.07 -11.19
N ASP A 103 18.84 25.25 -12.11
CA ASP A 103 17.44 25.21 -12.51
C ASP A 103 16.53 24.86 -11.33
N LEU A 104 16.87 23.81 -10.57
CA LEU A 104 16.13 23.41 -9.38
C LEU A 104 16.06 24.53 -8.34
N LYS A 105 17.18 25.20 -8.06
CA LYS A 105 17.20 26.34 -7.14
C LYS A 105 16.25 27.46 -7.61
N SER A 106 16.32 27.83 -8.89
CA SER A 106 15.42 28.84 -9.47
C SER A 106 13.96 28.44 -9.35
N ARG A 107 13.64 27.16 -9.57
CA ARG A 107 12.26 26.65 -9.45
C ARG A 107 11.76 26.64 -8.01
N VAL A 108 12.62 26.35 -7.03
CA VAL A 108 12.27 26.44 -5.59
C VAL A 108 11.93 27.88 -5.21
N GLU A 109 12.76 28.84 -5.63
CA GLU A 109 12.51 30.27 -5.39
C GLU A 109 11.20 30.73 -6.07
N GLU A 110 10.95 30.29 -7.30
CA GLU A 110 9.72 30.61 -8.03
C GLU A 110 8.46 30.07 -7.32
N VAL A 111 8.47 28.82 -6.88
CA VAL A 111 7.35 28.20 -6.15
C VAL A 111 7.12 28.92 -4.83
N SER A 112 8.18 29.25 -4.09
CA SER A 112 8.09 30.04 -2.86
C SER A 112 7.46 31.41 -3.11
N ASN A 113 7.94 32.16 -4.11
CA ASN A 113 7.41 33.47 -4.49
C ASN A 113 5.96 33.41 -5.01
N ARG A 114 5.55 32.31 -5.63
CA ARG A 114 4.16 32.12 -6.06
C ARG A 114 3.25 31.90 -4.85
N ASN A 115 3.71 31.07 -3.92
CA ASN A 115 2.97 30.78 -2.71
C ASN A 115 2.80 32.01 -1.80
N THR A 116 3.83 32.84 -1.64
CA THR A 116 3.72 34.11 -0.89
C THR A 116 2.69 35.06 -1.49
N ARG A 117 2.60 35.13 -2.82
CA ARG A 117 1.60 35.96 -3.52
C ARG A 117 0.16 35.52 -3.29
N TYR A 118 -0.12 34.22 -3.30
CA TYR A 118 -1.50 33.70 -3.21
C TYR A 118 -1.96 33.39 -1.78
N ASN A 119 -1.05 33.21 -0.82
CA ASN A 119 -1.39 33.06 0.60
C ASN A 119 -1.98 34.33 1.24
N LEU A 120 -2.05 35.44 0.52
CA LEU A 120 -2.70 36.70 0.93
C LEU A 120 -4.22 36.67 0.73
N ILE A 121 -4.77 35.64 0.08
CA ILE A 121 -6.22 35.46 -0.08
C ILE A 121 -6.78 34.91 1.25
N GLU A 122 -7.74 35.64 1.83
CA GLU A 122 -8.19 35.52 3.22
C GLU A 122 -8.70 34.11 3.61
N LYS A 123 -8.09 33.52 4.66
CA LYS A 123 -8.29 32.12 5.13
C LYS A 123 -9.60 31.86 5.90
N ASN A 124 -10.36 32.89 6.26
CA ASN A 124 -11.38 32.81 7.32
C ASN A 124 -12.78 32.34 6.89
N LYS A 125 -13.03 32.04 5.61
CA LYS A 125 -14.38 31.65 5.13
C LYS A 125 -14.54 30.17 4.74
N PHE A 126 -13.47 29.44 4.44
CA PHE A 126 -13.56 28.04 4.00
C PHE A 126 -13.44 27.00 5.13
N ALA A 127 -12.80 27.35 6.25
CA ALA A 127 -12.61 26.49 7.42
C ALA A 127 -13.94 26.01 8.03
N ARG A 128 -14.87 26.95 8.31
CA ARG A 128 -16.16 26.63 8.95
C ARG A 128 -17.04 25.64 8.19
N ALA A 129 -16.98 25.62 6.85
CA ALA A 129 -17.87 24.78 6.05
C ALA A 129 -17.47 23.29 6.03
N THR A 130 -16.21 22.97 6.37
CA THR A 130 -15.70 21.59 6.31
C THR A 130 -15.82 20.90 7.67
N ASP A 131 -15.56 21.62 8.77
CA ASP A 131 -15.80 21.14 10.14
C ASP A 131 -17.28 20.83 10.40
N GLU A 132 -18.19 21.70 9.92
CA GLU A 132 -19.63 21.42 9.95
C GLU A 132 -19.97 20.15 9.16
N LYS A 133 -19.29 19.88 8.04
CA LYS A 133 -19.54 18.70 7.21
C LYS A 133 -19.08 17.41 7.90
N ASP A 134 -17.96 17.44 8.60
CA ASP A 134 -17.40 16.27 9.28
C ASP A 134 -18.15 15.93 10.56
N SER A 135 -18.48 16.93 11.38
CA SER A 135 -19.38 16.78 12.53
C SER A 135 -20.77 16.30 12.09
N CYS A 136 -21.36 16.90 11.05
CA CYS A 136 -22.68 16.51 10.55
C CYS A 136 -22.71 15.05 10.06
N MET A 137 -21.62 14.56 9.47
CA MET A 137 -21.54 13.18 9.00
C MET A 137 -21.39 12.17 10.13
N GLU A 138 -20.67 12.50 11.21
CA GLU A 138 -20.66 11.69 12.42
C GLU A 138 -22.06 11.63 13.04
N ASP A 139 -22.75 12.78 13.12
CA ASP A 139 -24.14 12.85 13.57
C ASP A 139 -25.07 11.99 12.70
N ILE A 140 -24.94 12.05 11.37
CA ILE A 140 -25.70 11.20 10.44
C ILE A 140 -25.41 9.72 10.68
N ARG A 141 -24.13 9.33 10.88
CA ARG A 141 -23.76 7.93 11.16
C ARG A 141 -24.46 7.44 12.41
N ASN A 142 -24.41 8.21 13.50
CA ASN A 142 -24.99 7.82 14.78
C ASN A 142 -26.52 7.82 14.74
N GLN A 143 -27.13 8.86 14.19
CA GLN A 143 -28.59 8.90 14.02
C GLN A 143 -29.09 7.77 13.11
N SER A 144 -28.35 7.42 12.07
CA SER A 144 -28.70 6.29 11.21
C SER A 144 -28.66 4.96 11.96
N ALA A 145 -27.63 4.72 12.79
CA ALA A 145 -27.55 3.50 13.59
C ALA A 145 -28.69 3.38 14.61
N ASN A 146 -29.12 4.51 15.19
CA ASN A 146 -30.23 4.55 16.16
C ASN A 146 -31.58 4.33 15.48
N ASN A 147 -31.82 4.95 14.33
CA ASN A 147 -33.15 5.00 13.67
C ASN A 147 -33.49 3.77 12.84
N ILE A 148 -32.52 2.89 12.57
CA ILE A 148 -32.77 1.66 11.79
C ILE A 148 -33.47 0.63 12.69
N ASP A 149 -34.61 0.11 12.23
CA ASP A 149 -35.29 -1.01 12.87
C ASP A 149 -34.47 -2.30 12.66
N GLU A 150 -34.35 -3.12 13.71
CA GLU A 150 -33.66 -4.41 13.64
C GLU A 150 -34.25 -5.34 12.57
N ALA A 151 -35.55 -5.24 12.30
CA ALA A 151 -36.21 -5.99 11.23
C ALA A 151 -35.66 -5.62 9.84
N GLU A 152 -35.01 -4.46 9.69
CA GLU A 152 -34.40 -4.06 8.44
C GLU A 152 -32.98 -4.59 8.23
N LEU A 153 -32.34 -5.12 9.28
CA LEU A 153 -30.96 -5.60 9.24
C LEU A 153 -30.91 -7.05 8.73
N VAL A 154 -29.94 -7.34 7.85
CA VAL A 154 -29.70 -8.70 7.32
C VAL A 154 -28.47 -9.32 7.98
N GLY A 155 -28.44 -10.65 8.15
CA GLY A 155 -27.30 -11.37 8.73
C GLY A 155 -26.95 -10.96 10.16
N PHE A 156 -27.86 -10.29 10.87
CA PHE A 156 -27.54 -9.52 12.07
C PHE A 156 -27.65 -10.32 13.38
N SER A 157 -28.62 -11.23 13.45
CA SER A 157 -29.05 -11.87 14.70
C SER A 157 -27.95 -12.70 15.36
N LYS A 158 -27.18 -13.45 14.57
CA LYS A 158 -26.08 -14.30 15.07
C LYS A 158 -24.93 -13.46 15.66
N PRO A 159 -24.35 -12.48 14.93
CA PRO A 159 -23.34 -11.57 15.49
C PRO A 159 -23.78 -10.85 16.76
N LYS A 160 -25.04 -10.39 16.82
CA LYS A 160 -25.59 -9.75 18.02
C LYS A 160 -25.54 -10.69 19.23
N GLN A 161 -25.99 -11.93 19.07
CA GLN A 161 -26.01 -12.90 20.15
C GLN A 161 -24.61 -13.30 20.60
N GLU A 162 -23.68 -13.51 19.66
CA GLU A 162 -22.29 -13.81 19.97
C GLU A 162 -21.65 -12.70 20.81
N LEU A 163 -21.90 -11.44 20.45
CA LEU A 163 -21.37 -10.29 21.15
C LEU A 163 -22.00 -10.12 22.55
N ILE A 164 -23.30 -10.35 22.70
CA ILE A 164 -23.97 -10.37 24.02
C ILE A 164 -23.36 -11.45 24.92
N ASN A 165 -23.12 -12.64 24.37
CA ASN A 165 -22.47 -13.73 25.11
C ASN A 165 -21.04 -13.36 25.51
N LEU A 166 -20.30 -12.65 24.64
CA LEU A 166 -18.93 -12.20 24.90
C LEU A 166 -18.85 -11.11 25.99
N ILE A 167 -19.85 -10.23 26.04
CA ILE A 167 -19.97 -9.19 27.07
C ILE A 167 -20.27 -9.82 28.44
N ASP A 168 -20.90 -11.00 28.48
CA ASP A 168 -21.32 -11.66 29.72
C ASP A 168 -22.10 -10.71 30.65
N VAL A 169 -23.30 -10.35 30.20
CA VAL A 169 -24.18 -9.37 30.87
C VAL A 169 -24.60 -9.84 32.27
N HIS A 170 -24.39 -11.10 32.63
CA HIS A 170 -24.73 -11.67 33.94
C HIS A 170 -23.53 -11.85 34.86
N ALA A 171 -22.32 -11.46 34.45
CA ALA A 171 -21.17 -11.46 35.32
C ALA A 171 -21.37 -10.48 36.50
N ILE A 172 -21.53 -11.05 37.69
CA ILE A 172 -21.59 -10.36 38.98
C ILE A 172 -20.25 -10.63 39.68
N ASP A 173 -19.73 -9.65 40.42
CA ASP A 173 -18.46 -9.76 41.17
C ASP A 173 -17.22 -10.04 40.29
N SER A 174 -17.28 -9.70 39.00
CA SER A 174 -16.18 -9.86 38.04
C SER A 174 -15.42 -8.54 37.80
N PRO A 175 -14.12 -8.57 37.49
CA PRO A 175 -13.36 -7.37 37.13
C PRO A 175 -13.95 -6.68 35.90
N ALA A 176 -13.71 -5.38 35.78
CA ALA A 176 -14.06 -4.61 34.61
C ALA A 176 -13.34 -5.16 33.36
N GLN A 177 -14.09 -5.33 32.27
CA GLN A 177 -13.57 -5.97 31.06
C GLN A 177 -13.83 -5.13 29.82
N VAL A 178 -12.85 -5.13 28.91
CA VAL A 178 -12.93 -4.44 27.62
C VAL A 178 -13.28 -5.44 26.52
N VAL A 179 -14.30 -5.12 25.72
CA VAL A 179 -14.73 -5.89 24.56
C VAL A 179 -14.54 -5.04 23.31
N CYS A 180 -13.64 -5.45 22.41
CA CYS A 180 -13.32 -4.73 21.20
C CYS A 180 -14.00 -5.37 19.98
N VAL A 181 -14.83 -4.61 19.26
CA VAL A 181 -15.37 -4.99 17.94
C VAL A 181 -14.47 -4.42 16.86
N VAL A 182 -13.80 -5.31 16.13
CA VAL A 182 -12.77 -4.96 15.15
C VAL A 182 -13.20 -5.33 13.75
N GLY A 183 -12.91 -4.47 12.78
CA GLY A 183 -13.06 -4.77 11.36
C GLY A 183 -12.97 -3.55 10.45
N MET A 184 -12.94 -3.79 9.15
CA MET A 184 -12.90 -2.78 8.10
C MET A 184 -14.02 -1.71 8.23
N GLY A 185 -13.76 -0.51 7.70
CA GLY A 185 -14.77 0.54 7.58
C GLY A 185 -15.96 0.09 6.72
N GLY A 186 -17.18 0.46 7.13
CA GLY A 186 -18.40 0.12 6.39
C GLY A 186 -18.99 -1.28 6.65
N LEU A 187 -18.40 -2.07 7.55
CA LEU A 187 -18.93 -3.39 7.95
C LEU A 187 -20.21 -3.34 8.80
N GLY A 188 -20.50 -2.22 9.46
CA GLY A 188 -21.66 -2.11 10.37
C GLY A 188 -21.32 -2.31 11.85
N LYS A 189 -20.05 -2.18 12.26
CA LYS A 189 -19.61 -2.28 13.68
C LYS A 189 -20.42 -1.37 14.62
N THR A 190 -20.57 -0.10 14.24
CA THR A 190 -21.36 0.90 14.97
C THR A 190 -22.82 0.44 15.10
N THR A 191 -23.44 -0.02 14.01
CA THR A 191 -24.82 -0.54 14.01
C THR A 191 -24.97 -1.78 14.90
N LEU A 192 -24.04 -2.74 14.82
CA LEU A 192 -24.01 -3.93 15.68
C LEU A 192 -23.93 -3.58 17.15
N THR A 193 -22.98 -2.72 17.47
CA THR A 193 -22.74 -2.25 18.83
C THR A 193 -23.94 -1.46 19.36
N ARG A 194 -24.59 -0.67 18.51
CA ARG A 194 -25.77 0.11 18.88
C ARG A 194 -26.95 -0.78 19.29
N LYS A 195 -27.27 -1.81 18.49
CA LYS A 195 -28.35 -2.74 18.84
C LYS A 195 -28.02 -3.62 20.04
N VAL A 196 -26.75 -3.89 20.30
CA VAL A 196 -26.34 -4.55 21.54
C VAL A 196 -26.56 -3.61 22.73
N TYR A 197 -26.15 -2.35 22.65
CA TYR A 197 -26.36 -1.36 23.71
C TYR A 197 -27.83 -1.15 24.06
N GLU A 198 -28.73 -1.14 23.05
CA GLU A 198 -30.18 -1.01 23.26
C GLU A 198 -30.79 -2.13 24.13
N ASN A 199 -30.05 -3.23 24.39
CA ASN A 199 -30.47 -4.35 25.23
C ASN A 199 -29.72 -4.42 26.58
N MET A 200 -29.04 -3.35 27.00
CA MET A 200 -28.16 -3.33 28.20
C MET A 200 -28.81 -2.69 29.42
N ASP A 201 -30.01 -3.15 29.79
CA ASP A 201 -30.79 -2.61 30.92
C ASP A 201 -30.26 -3.03 32.31
N ASN A 202 -29.33 -4.00 32.35
CA ASN A 202 -28.82 -4.58 33.60
C ASN A 202 -27.71 -3.75 34.27
N PHE A 203 -27.29 -2.62 33.70
CA PHE A 203 -26.21 -1.78 34.21
C PHE A 203 -26.77 -0.54 34.92
N SER A 204 -26.08 -0.09 35.97
CA SER A 204 -26.51 1.07 36.76
C SER A 204 -26.33 2.40 36.03
N CYS A 205 -25.37 2.46 35.10
CA CYS A 205 -25.15 3.61 34.24
C CYS A 205 -24.59 3.15 32.89
N CYS A 206 -25.10 3.77 31.82
CA CYS A 206 -24.75 3.46 30.45
C CYS A 206 -24.32 4.73 29.73
N ALA A 207 -23.28 4.68 28.90
CA ALA A 207 -22.86 5.80 28.07
C ALA A 207 -22.51 5.33 26.66
N TRP A 208 -22.91 6.11 25.66
CA TRP A 208 -22.43 5.94 24.29
C TRP A 208 -21.63 7.17 23.88
N ILE A 209 -20.35 6.98 23.58
CA ILE A 209 -19.44 8.08 23.27
C ILE A 209 -18.80 7.80 21.92
N ILE A 210 -18.86 8.78 21.04
CA ILE A 210 -18.17 8.75 19.76
C ILE A 210 -16.78 9.32 19.97
N VAL A 211 -15.75 8.56 19.62
CA VAL A 211 -14.37 9.02 19.71
C VAL A 211 -13.97 9.64 18.38
N SER A 212 -14.03 10.97 18.31
CA SER A 212 -13.58 11.71 17.13
C SER A 212 -12.11 11.44 16.82
N GLN A 213 -11.76 11.54 15.54
CA GLN A 213 -10.36 11.56 15.06
C GLN A 213 -9.56 12.70 15.71
N SER A 214 -10.20 13.86 15.89
CA SER A 214 -9.69 14.99 16.65
C SER A 214 -10.09 14.82 18.11
N PHE A 215 -9.36 13.98 18.86
CA PHE A 215 -9.71 13.66 20.24
C PHE A 215 -9.53 14.88 21.18
N VAL A 216 -10.60 15.66 21.35
CA VAL A 216 -10.65 16.77 22.29
C VAL A 216 -11.13 16.27 23.65
N ARG A 217 -10.18 16.00 24.54
CA ARG A 217 -10.40 15.46 25.90
C ARG A 217 -11.50 16.17 26.67
N MET A 218 -11.51 17.50 26.65
CA MET A 218 -12.52 18.29 27.34
C MET A 218 -13.93 18.04 26.79
N GLY A 219 -14.08 17.95 25.47
CA GLY A 219 -15.36 17.61 24.83
C GLY A 219 -15.81 16.20 25.22
N PHE A 220 -14.89 15.24 25.16
CA PHE A 220 -15.13 13.85 25.55
C PHE A 220 -15.64 13.73 27.00
N LEU A 221 -14.96 14.37 27.96
CA LEU A 221 -15.36 14.32 29.37
C LEU A 221 -16.75 14.91 29.60
N LYS A 222 -17.05 16.04 28.96
CA LYS A 222 -18.37 16.70 29.06
C LYS A 222 -19.49 15.79 28.55
N VAL A 223 -19.31 15.20 27.37
CA VAL A 223 -20.27 14.27 26.77
C VAL A 223 -20.45 13.04 27.68
N MET A 224 -19.36 12.46 28.18
CA MET A 224 -19.41 11.30 29.06
C MET A 224 -20.17 11.57 30.36
N ILE A 225 -19.94 12.72 31.01
CA ILE A 225 -20.68 13.13 32.22
C ILE A 225 -22.16 13.31 31.91
N GLN A 226 -22.48 13.95 30.79
CA GLN A 226 -23.85 14.19 30.38
C GLN A 226 -24.60 12.88 30.12
N GLU A 227 -23.98 11.91 29.44
CA GLU A 227 -24.57 10.60 29.15
C GLU A 227 -24.74 9.75 30.41
N LEU A 228 -23.74 9.71 31.29
CA LEU A 228 -23.77 8.86 32.49
C LEU A 228 -24.61 9.43 33.64
N PHE A 229 -24.59 10.75 33.81
CA PHE A 229 -25.09 11.42 35.03
C PHE A 229 -26.05 12.59 34.74
N GLY A 230 -26.32 12.90 33.47
CA GLY A 230 -27.28 13.92 33.04
C GLY A 230 -26.71 15.34 32.97
N SER A 231 -27.47 16.22 32.30
CA SER A 231 -27.05 17.61 32.04
C SER A 231 -26.90 18.47 33.30
N GLU A 232 -27.63 18.16 34.36
CA GLU A 232 -27.53 18.90 35.64
C GLU A 232 -26.20 18.62 36.36
N ALA A 233 -25.74 17.37 36.33
CA ALA A 233 -24.44 17.00 36.89
C ALA A 233 -23.31 17.74 36.18
N LEU A 234 -23.37 17.81 34.84
CA LEU A 234 -22.41 18.55 34.03
C LEU A 234 -22.40 20.04 34.38
N LYS A 235 -23.57 20.68 34.47
CA LYS A 235 -23.66 22.12 34.84
C LYS A 235 -23.03 22.40 36.20
N LYS A 236 -23.34 21.59 37.22
CA LYS A 236 -22.74 21.73 38.56
C LYS A 236 -21.22 21.65 38.55
N GLN A 237 -20.64 20.75 37.74
CA GLN A 237 -19.19 20.64 37.63
C GLN A 237 -18.53 21.82 36.91
N LEU A 238 -19.23 22.44 35.95
CA LEU A 238 -18.75 23.62 35.22
C LEU A 238 -18.90 24.93 36.02
N GLU A 239 -19.86 24.99 36.94
CA GLU A 239 -20.12 26.17 37.78
C GLU A 239 -19.36 26.14 39.12
N GLY A 240 -19.18 24.96 39.73
CA GLY A 240 -18.62 24.81 41.08
C GLY A 240 -17.11 24.54 41.16
N ASN A 241 -16.52 24.02 40.08
CA ASN A 241 -15.07 23.83 39.92
C ASN A 241 -14.63 24.62 38.68
N ASP A 242 -13.33 24.92 38.54
CA ASP A 242 -12.79 25.69 37.39
C ASP A 242 -13.03 25.07 35.99
N GLY A 243 -13.80 23.98 35.90
CA GLY A 243 -14.10 23.26 34.66
C GLY A 243 -12.87 22.60 34.02
N SER A 244 -11.76 22.44 34.75
CA SER A 244 -10.54 21.85 34.21
C SER A 244 -10.69 20.36 33.88
N GLU A 245 -9.87 19.91 32.93
CA GLU A 245 -9.83 18.53 32.44
C GLU A 245 -9.63 17.52 33.58
N VAL A 246 -8.75 17.85 34.54
CA VAL A 246 -8.43 17.01 35.69
C VAL A 246 -9.63 16.84 36.62
N ASN A 247 -10.36 17.93 36.88
CA ASN A 247 -11.52 17.89 37.77
C ASN A 247 -12.66 17.04 37.19
N LEU A 248 -12.96 17.19 35.90
CA LEU A 248 -13.97 16.36 35.23
C LEU A 248 -13.57 14.88 35.16
N ALA A 249 -12.30 14.60 34.86
CA ALA A 249 -11.79 13.22 34.84
C ALA A 249 -11.85 12.56 36.23
N ASN A 250 -11.47 13.28 37.29
CA ASN A 250 -11.57 12.79 38.67
C ASN A 250 -13.04 12.57 39.07
N TYR A 251 -13.93 13.51 38.71
CA TYR A 251 -15.36 13.36 38.95
C TYR A 251 -15.93 12.08 38.32
N LEU A 252 -15.60 11.80 37.05
CA LEU A 252 -15.99 10.54 36.40
C LEU A 252 -15.45 9.32 37.15
N ARG A 253 -14.15 9.32 37.46
CA ARG A 253 -13.48 8.18 38.10
C ARG A 253 -14.11 7.86 39.47
N GLU A 254 -14.34 8.88 40.29
CA GLU A 254 -14.95 8.73 41.62
C GLU A 254 -16.40 8.25 41.52
N ASN A 255 -17.17 8.77 40.56
CA ASN A 255 -18.59 8.40 40.41
C ASN A 255 -18.81 7.06 39.72
N LEU A 256 -17.82 6.53 39.00
CA LEU A 256 -17.82 5.20 38.42
C LEU A 256 -17.30 4.13 39.39
N LEU A 257 -16.53 4.52 40.41
CA LEU A 257 -16.01 3.61 41.42
C LEU A 257 -17.17 2.94 42.18
N GLY A 258 -17.12 1.61 42.31
CA GLY A 258 -18.16 0.85 42.99
C GLY A 258 -19.51 0.79 42.24
N LYS A 259 -19.59 1.27 40.99
CA LYS A 259 -20.78 1.10 40.13
C LYS A 259 -20.54 0.05 39.06
N ARG A 260 -21.63 -0.56 38.61
CA ARG A 260 -21.67 -1.44 37.44
C ARG A 260 -22.04 -0.60 36.21
N TYR A 261 -21.06 -0.29 35.38
CA TYR A 261 -21.24 0.59 34.22
C TYR A 261 -21.06 -0.14 32.88
N PHE A 262 -21.78 0.32 31.86
CA PHE A 262 -21.60 -0.07 30.46
C PHE A 262 -21.26 1.14 29.61
N VAL A 263 -20.03 1.21 29.11
CA VAL A 263 -19.59 2.35 28.29
C VAL A 263 -19.21 1.87 26.90
N VAL A 264 -19.80 2.47 25.88
CA VAL A 264 -19.37 2.29 24.50
C VAL A 264 -18.48 3.45 24.07
N LEU A 265 -17.31 3.12 23.53
CA LEU A 265 -16.40 4.01 22.83
C LEU A 265 -16.41 3.64 21.35
N ASP A 266 -17.18 4.37 20.54
CA ASP A 266 -17.36 4.10 19.13
C ASP A 266 -16.30 4.80 18.27
N ASP A 267 -15.62 4.02 17.42
CA ASP A 267 -14.62 4.42 16.42
C ASP A 267 -13.31 4.97 17.01
N LEU A 268 -12.70 4.24 17.94
CA LEU A 268 -11.41 4.60 18.53
C LEU A 268 -10.24 4.48 17.53
N TRP A 269 -9.46 5.57 17.38
CA TRP A 269 -8.40 5.71 16.37
C TRP A 269 -6.96 5.58 16.88
N ASN A 270 -6.68 6.00 18.12
CA ASN A 270 -5.33 6.00 18.69
C ASN A 270 -5.28 5.29 20.06
N ILE A 271 -4.19 4.55 20.29
CA ILE A 271 -3.90 3.90 21.56
C ILE A 271 -3.56 4.91 22.66
N ASP A 272 -2.97 6.06 22.32
CA ASP A 272 -2.65 7.10 23.30
C ASP A 272 -3.92 7.66 23.96
N ASP A 273 -5.00 7.79 23.19
CA ASP A 273 -6.30 8.25 23.69
C ASP A 273 -6.90 7.22 24.66
N TRP A 274 -6.80 5.93 24.32
CA TRP A 274 -7.18 4.84 25.24
C TRP A 274 -6.35 4.84 26.51
N ASN A 275 -5.02 4.90 26.41
CA ASN A 275 -4.13 4.91 27.56
C ASN A 275 -4.46 6.08 28.51
N TRP A 276 -4.78 7.24 27.94
CA TRP A 276 -5.25 8.37 28.72
C TRP A 276 -6.60 8.08 29.40
N MET A 277 -7.58 7.49 28.72
CA MET A 277 -8.88 7.13 29.32
C MET A 277 -8.73 6.08 30.43
N GLU A 278 -7.92 5.06 30.19
CA GLU A 278 -7.61 3.98 31.13
C GLU A 278 -6.99 4.53 32.42
N THR A 279 -6.02 5.45 32.27
CA THR A 279 -5.30 6.04 33.41
C THR A 279 -6.13 7.09 34.16
N PHE A 280 -6.89 7.94 33.45
CA PHE A 280 -7.51 9.13 34.05
C PHE A 280 -9.02 9.06 34.21
N VAL A 281 -9.74 8.24 33.44
CA VAL A 281 -11.21 8.25 33.43
C VAL A 281 -11.77 7.02 34.12
N PHE A 282 -11.29 5.84 33.76
CA PHE A 282 -11.83 4.59 34.28
C PHE A 282 -11.16 4.20 35.61
N PRO A 283 -11.93 3.66 36.59
CA PRO A 283 -11.33 3.07 37.78
C PRO A 283 -10.49 1.84 37.43
N SER A 284 -9.24 1.80 37.89
CA SER A 284 -8.31 0.69 37.64
C SER A 284 -8.71 -0.62 38.35
N ILE A 285 -9.45 -0.53 39.45
CA ILE A 285 -10.01 -1.67 40.18
C ILE A 285 -11.50 -1.45 40.36
N ASN A 286 -12.30 -2.26 39.69
CA ASN A 286 -13.74 -2.33 39.87
C ASN A 286 -14.21 -3.75 39.58
N ASN A 287 -14.71 -4.44 40.63
CA ASN A 287 -15.14 -5.82 40.55
C ASN A 287 -16.66 -5.96 40.47
N ASN A 288 -17.37 -4.94 39.99
CA ASN A 288 -18.84 -4.96 39.93
C ASN A 288 -19.39 -5.40 38.56
N GLY A 289 -18.58 -6.09 37.76
CA GLY A 289 -18.96 -6.58 36.43
C GLY A 289 -19.16 -5.48 35.39
N SER A 290 -18.39 -4.40 35.47
CA SER A 290 -18.41 -3.31 34.49
C SER A 290 -17.85 -3.75 33.14
N ARG A 291 -18.34 -3.13 32.06
CA ARG A 291 -18.00 -3.49 30.68
C ARG A 291 -17.75 -2.23 29.86
N ILE A 292 -16.63 -2.22 29.13
CA ILE A 292 -16.31 -1.17 28.17
C ILE A 292 -16.28 -1.81 26.80
N MET A 293 -17.09 -1.31 25.89
CA MET A 293 -17.14 -1.80 24.53
C MET A 293 -16.50 -0.79 23.59
N VAL A 294 -15.52 -1.24 22.80
CA VAL A 294 -14.75 -0.37 21.91
C VAL A 294 -15.00 -0.83 20.48
N THR A 295 -15.37 0.08 19.57
CA THR A 295 -15.35 -0.23 18.14
C THR A 295 -14.11 0.39 17.50
N THR A 296 -13.39 -0.37 16.69
CA THR A 296 -12.20 0.16 15.99
C THR A 296 -11.95 -0.58 14.67
N ARG A 297 -11.14 0.02 13.80
CA ARG A 297 -10.66 -0.60 12.56
C ARG A 297 -9.30 -1.28 12.74
N ASP A 298 -8.61 -0.99 13.84
CA ASP A 298 -7.26 -1.45 14.11
C ASP A 298 -7.24 -2.58 15.14
N LEU A 299 -6.92 -3.79 14.69
CA LEU A 299 -6.75 -4.97 15.53
C LEU A 299 -5.63 -4.80 16.55
N GLY A 300 -4.51 -4.17 16.14
CA GLY A 300 -3.37 -3.96 17.04
C GLY A 300 -3.71 -2.96 18.15
N LEU A 301 -4.56 -1.97 17.86
CA LEU A 301 -5.11 -1.08 18.88
C LEU A 301 -6.00 -1.86 19.86
N ALA A 302 -6.92 -2.67 19.35
CA ALA A 302 -7.84 -3.47 20.16
C ALA A 302 -7.12 -4.46 21.10
N GLU A 303 -6.04 -5.11 20.64
CA GLU A 303 -5.21 -6.01 21.46
C GLU A 303 -4.57 -5.29 22.66
N ASN A 304 -4.33 -3.98 22.55
CA ASN A 304 -3.72 -3.17 23.61
C ASN A 304 -4.77 -2.42 24.46
N CYS A 305 -6.06 -2.52 24.16
CA CYS A 305 -7.12 -1.89 24.95
C CYS A 305 -7.43 -2.68 26.24
N THR A 306 -6.47 -2.77 27.16
CA THR A 306 -6.63 -3.47 28.44
C THR A 306 -7.10 -2.53 29.54
N LEU A 307 -7.81 -3.06 30.54
CA LEU A 307 -8.20 -2.33 31.75
C LEU A 307 -7.79 -3.14 32.98
N GLY A 308 -6.88 -2.58 33.79
CA GLY A 308 -6.34 -3.29 34.95
C GLY A 308 -5.65 -4.61 34.54
N PRO A 309 -5.85 -5.73 35.27
CA PRO A 309 -5.21 -7.01 34.97
C PRO A 309 -5.89 -7.79 33.83
N SER A 310 -7.01 -7.29 33.29
CA SER A 310 -7.83 -8.00 32.31
C SER A 310 -7.42 -7.65 30.87
N SER A 311 -7.15 -8.68 30.08
CA SER A 311 -6.96 -8.54 28.63
C SER A 311 -8.26 -8.17 27.93
N SER A 312 -8.16 -7.49 26.79
CA SER A 312 -9.33 -7.24 25.94
C SER A 312 -9.87 -8.53 25.32
N LEU A 313 -11.19 -8.61 25.19
CA LEU A 313 -11.87 -9.64 24.40
C LEU A 313 -12.12 -9.09 23.00
N ILE A 314 -11.67 -9.79 21.97
CA ILE A 314 -11.73 -9.29 20.60
C ILE A 314 -12.81 -10.04 19.81
N TYR A 315 -13.80 -9.30 19.35
CA TYR A 315 -14.79 -9.76 18.38
C TYR A 315 -14.43 -9.25 16.98
N ARG A 316 -13.95 -10.14 16.10
CA ARG A 316 -13.67 -9.81 14.70
C ARG A 316 -14.96 -9.87 13.91
N HIS A 317 -15.47 -8.71 13.52
CA HIS A 317 -16.72 -8.65 12.76
C HIS A 317 -16.46 -8.98 11.29
N GLU A 318 -17.20 -9.94 10.76
CA GLU A 318 -17.06 -10.43 9.39
C GLU A 318 -18.02 -9.71 8.42
N PRO A 319 -17.70 -9.66 7.11
CA PRO A 319 -18.63 -9.22 6.08
C PRO A 319 -19.91 -10.08 6.04
N LEU A 320 -20.96 -9.57 5.39
CA LEU A 320 -22.19 -10.32 5.22
C LEU A 320 -21.96 -11.62 4.44
N GLU A 321 -22.73 -12.66 4.78
CA GLU A 321 -22.82 -13.83 3.93
C GLU A 321 -23.34 -13.44 2.54
N THR A 322 -22.93 -14.16 1.50
CA THR A 322 -23.27 -13.84 0.10
C THR A 322 -24.77 -13.69 -0.12
N ASN A 323 -25.59 -14.54 0.51
CA ASN A 323 -27.04 -14.48 0.36
C ASN A 323 -27.63 -13.23 1.03
N ASP A 324 -27.17 -12.89 2.23
CA ASP A 324 -27.60 -11.67 2.92
C ASP A 324 -27.19 -10.41 2.17
N ALA A 325 -25.98 -10.40 1.60
CA ALA A 325 -25.49 -9.31 0.76
C ALA A 325 -26.33 -9.13 -0.51
N ILE A 326 -26.71 -10.24 -1.17
CA ILE A 326 -27.63 -10.21 -2.33
C ILE A 326 -28.99 -9.68 -1.90
N ASN A 327 -29.55 -10.19 -0.81
CA ASN A 327 -30.86 -9.76 -0.29
C ASN A 327 -30.88 -8.26 0.02
N LEU A 328 -29.81 -7.74 0.63
CA LEU A 328 -29.66 -6.32 0.92
C LEU A 328 -29.65 -5.47 -0.36
N LEU A 329 -28.91 -5.91 -1.39
CA LEU A 329 -28.84 -5.21 -2.68
C LEU A 329 -30.19 -5.21 -3.40
N LEU A 330 -30.86 -6.37 -3.46
CA LEU A 330 -32.17 -6.52 -4.08
C LEU A 330 -33.21 -5.63 -3.40
N ARG A 331 -33.24 -5.64 -2.06
CA ARG A 331 -34.12 -4.77 -1.28
C ARG A 331 -33.85 -3.29 -1.56
N LYS A 332 -32.57 -2.87 -1.58
CA LYS A 332 -32.21 -1.48 -1.84
C LYS A 332 -32.60 -1.02 -3.26
N THR A 333 -32.51 -1.92 -4.24
CA THR A 333 -32.86 -1.67 -5.64
C THR A 333 -34.34 -1.90 -5.96
N ARG A 334 -35.16 -2.26 -4.95
CA ARG A 334 -36.59 -2.61 -5.10
C ARG A 334 -36.82 -3.76 -6.09
N LYS A 335 -35.93 -4.74 -6.06
CA LYS A 335 -35.98 -5.98 -6.81
C LYS A 335 -36.21 -7.16 -5.87
N ASN A 336 -36.61 -8.30 -6.42
CA ASN A 336 -36.82 -9.53 -5.65
C ASN A 336 -36.01 -10.71 -6.23
N GLU A 337 -35.91 -11.77 -5.44
CA GLU A 337 -35.11 -12.95 -5.80
C GLU A 337 -35.70 -13.71 -7.00
N GLU A 338 -37.02 -13.67 -7.21
CA GLU A 338 -37.66 -14.31 -8.35
C GLU A 338 -37.31 -13.64 -9.68
N GLU A 339 -37.32 -12.31 -9.73
CA GLU A 339 -36.88 -11.52 -10.89
C GLU A 339 -35.44 -11.88 -11.25
N MET A 340 -34.55 -11.91 -10.25
CA MET A 340 -33.15 -12.29 -10.46
C MET A 340 -32.99 -13.75 -10.94
N LYS A 341 -33.83 -14.68 -10.46
CA LYS A 341 -33.80 -16.08 -10.91
C LYS A 341 -34.25 -16.24 -12.36
N LYS A 342 -35.21 -15.40 -12.81
CA LYS A 342 -35.75 -15.41 -14.18
C LYS A 342 -34.80 -14.70 -15.18
N ASP A 343 -34.07 -13.69 -14.73
CA ASP A 343 -33.11 -12.93 -15.54
C ASP A 343 -31.65 -13.36 -15.27
N GLY A 344 -31.09 -14.13 -16.20
CA GLY A 344 -29.71 -14.62 -16.11
C GLY A 344 -28.66 -13.52 -16.14
N ASP A 345 -28.93 -12.37 -16.77
CA ASP A 345 -28.00 -11.26 -16.84
C ASP A 345 -28.05 -10.42 -15.58
N MET A 346 -29.25 -10.17 -15.03
CA MET A 346 -29.44 -9.59 -13.69
C MET A 346 -28.66 -10.37 -12.63
N ARG A 347 -28.76 -11.71 -12.63
CA ARG A 347 -28.04 -12.56 -11.69
C ARG A 347 -26.52 -12.36 -11.79
N LYS A 348 -25.98 -12.34 -13.00
CA LYS A 348 -24.53 -12.14 -13.22
C LYS A 348 -24.07 -10.79 -12.68
N ILE A 349 -24.79 -9.70 -12.97
CA ILE A 349 -24.39 -8.36 -12.54
C ILE A 349 -24.56 -8.18 -11.03
N VAL A 350 -25.61 -8.73 -10.42
CA VAL A 350 -25.79 -8.76 -8.95
C VAL A 350 -24.61 -9.47 -8.29
N THR A 351 -24.21 -10.64 -8.78
CA THR A 351 -23.04 -11.36 -8.23
C THR A 351 -21.76 -10.54 -8.36
N LYS A 352 -21.54 -9.88 -9.50
CA LYS A 352 -20.36 -8.98 -9.70
C LYS A 352 -20.36 -7.80 -8.73
N ILE A 353 -21.51 -7.14 -8.52
CA ILE A 353 -21.64 -6.00 -7.62
C ILE A 353 -21.40 -6.42 -6.18
N VAL A 354 -22.03 -7.51 -5.73
CA VAL A 354 -21.85 -8.04 -4.37
C VAL A 354 -20.38 -8.41 -4.15
N LYS A 355 -19.73 -9.07 -5.11
CA LYS A 355 -18.30 -9.36 -5.02
C LYS A 355 -17.46 -8.07 -4.92
N LYS A 356 -17.68 -7.09 -5.80
CA LYS A 356 -16.91 -5.83 -5.82
C LYS A 356 -17.11 -4.99 -4.55
N SER A 357 -18.28 -5.07 -3.93
CA SER A 357 -18.58 -4.46 -2.63
C SER A 357 -17.91 -5.16 -1.44
N GLY A 358 -17.27 -6.33 -1.66
CA GLY A 358 -16.70 -7.22 -0.64
C GLY A 358 -17.68 -7.56 0.48
N GLN A 359 -18.97 -7.63 0.13
CA GLN A 359 -20.07 -7.91 1.05
C GLN A 359 -20.19 -6.90 2.21
N LEU A 360 -19.66 -5.68 2.03
CA LEU A 360 -19.78 -4.61 3.01
C LEU A 360 -21.17 -3.96 2.92
N PRO A 361 -21.95 -3.92 4.03
CA PRO A 361 -23.28 -3.30 4.02
C PRO A 361 -23.29 -1.87 3.47
N LEU A 362 -22.32 -1.04 3.88
CA LEU A 362 -22.22 0.34 3.40
C LEU A 362 -22.02 0.41 1.88
N ALA A 363 -21.12 -0.40 1.32
CA ALA A 363 -20.86 -0.40 -0.12
C ALA A 363 -22.09 -0.90 -0.91
N ILE A 364 -22.74 -1.96 -0.43
CA ILE A 364 -23.96 -2.50 -1.03
C ILE A 364 -25.08 -1.44 -1.05
N LEU A 365 -25.33 -0.79 0.09
CA LEU A 365 -26.39 0.21 0.21
C LEU A 365 -26.12 1.45 -0.66
N THR A 366 -24.86 1.86 -0.77
CA THR A 366 -24.45 3.03 -1.54
C THR A 366 -24.56 2.75 -3.04
N ILE A 367 -24.01 1.63 -3.52
CA ILE A 367 -24.14 1.21 -4.93
C ILE A 367 -25.61 0.94 -5.25
N GLY A 368 -26.32 0.21 -4.40
CA GLY A 368 -27.73 -0.10 -4.58
C GLY A 368 -28.60 1.16 -4.65
N GLY A 369 -28.30 2.19 -3.85
CA GLY A 369 -28.98 3.48 -3.92
C GLY A 369 -28.80 4.19 -5.27
N MET A 370 -27.60 4.12 -5.84
CA MET A 370 -27.33 4.63 -7.19
C MET A 370 -28.08 3.83 -8.26
N LEU A 371 -28.09 2.50 -8.15
CA LEU A 371 -28.76 1.60 -9.10
C LEU A 371 -30.29 1.63 -9.02
N ALA A 372 -30.88 1.96 -7.86
CA ALA A 372 -32.33 1.98 -7.66
C ALA A 372 -33.08 2.94 -8.60
N THR A 373 -32.38 3.89 -9.21
CA THR A 373 -32.93 4.86 -10.16
C THR A 373 -32.80 4.42 -11.63
N ARG A 374 -32.21 3.25 -11.90
CA ARG A 374 -31.76 2.82 -13.24
C ARG A 374 -32.29 1.43 -13.62
N GLY A 375 -32.45 1.20 -14.92
CA GLY A 375 -32.81 -0.12 -15.46
C GLY A 375 -31.68 -1.14 -15.31
N VAL A 376 -32.02 -2.43 -15.20
CA VAL A 376 -31.05 -3.54 -15.02
C VAL A 376 -30.07 -3.62 -16.20
N ASP A 377 -30.53 -3.26 -17.39
CA ASP A 377 -29.76 -3.15 -18.62
C ASP A 377 -28.60 -2.12 -18.52
N GLU A 378 -28.75 -1.08 -17.70
CA GLU A 378 -27.70 -0.08 -17.47
C GLU A 378 -26.68 -0.49 -16.38
N TRP A 379 -27.01 -1.49 -15.54
CA TRP A 379 -26.20 -1.82 -14.36
C TRP A 379 -24.77 -2.27 -14.71
N GLU A 380 -24.60 -3.01 -15.81
CA GLU A 380 -23.28 -3.43 -16.29
C GLU A 380 -22.42 -2.24 -16.74
N ASN A 381 -23.03 -1.20 -17.32
CA ASN A 381 -22.30 0.02 -17.69
C ASN A 381 -21.90 0.82 -16.44
N ILE A 382 -22.81 0.98 -15.49
CA ILE A 382 -22.55 1.66 -14.21
C ILE A 382 -21.44 0.94 -13.44
N TYR A 383 -21.48 -0.39 -13.38
CA TYR A 383 -20.43 -1.21 -12.77
C TYR A 383 -19.06 -0.95 -13.41
N LYS A 384 -18.99 -0.86 -14.74
CA LYS A 384 -17.74 -0.54 -15.47
C LYS A 384 -17.24 0.89 -15.23
N GLN A 385 -18.15 1.82 -14.94
CA GLN A 385 -17.87 3.22 -14.64
C GLN A 385 -17.67 3.49 -13.15
N LEU A 386 -17.89 2.49 -12.28
CA LEU A 386 -17.84 2.65 -10.82
C LEU A 386 -16.53 3.27 -10.32
N PRO A 387 -15.33 2.91 -10.83
CA PRO A 387 -14.09 3.57 -10.42
C PRO A 387 -14.10 5.09 -10.66
N SER A 388 -14.59 5.55 -11.83
CA SER A 388 -14.71 6.99 -12.12
C SER A 388 -15.86 7.67 -11.38
N GLU A 389 -16.95 6.95 -11.10
CA GLU A 389 -18.05 7.47 -10.30
C GLU A 389 -17.63 7.66 -8.84
N LEU A 390 -16.84 6.73 -8.28
CA LEU A 390 -16.24 6.87 -6.95
C LEU A 390 -15.43 8.15 -6.83
N GLU A 391 -14.89 8.67 -7.95
CA GLU A 391 -14.08 9.89 -8.03
C GLU A 391 -14.86 11.20 -8.16
N ARG A 392 -16.10 11.19 -8.64
CA ARG A 392 -16.81 12.45 -8.95
C ARG A 392 -18.21 12.53 -8.38
N ASN A 393 -18.80 11.38 -8.06
CA ASN A 393 -20.19 11.31 -7.67
C ASN A 393 -20.35 11.46 -6.16
N GLY A 394 -21.08 12.50 -5.74
CA GLY A 394 -21.41 12.74 -4.34
C GLY A 394 -22.22 11.61 -3.69
N SER A 395 -22.98 10.83 -4.48
CA SER A 395 -23.74 9.69 -3.94
C SER A 395 -22.84 8.57 -3.41
N LEU A 396 -21.59 8.50 -3.88
CA LEU A 396 -20.60 7.50 -3.45
C LEU A 396 -19.60 8.07 -2.43
N GLU A 397 -19.82 9.28 -1.92
CA GLU A 397 -18.93 9.97 -0.99
C GLU A 397 -18.65 9.14 0.27
N ALA A 398 -19.67 8.45 0.80
CA ALA A 398 -19.52 7.60 1.98
C ALA A 398 -18.50 6.46 1.76
N MET A 399 -18.52 5.81 0.59
CA MET A 399 -17.57 4.74 0.25
C MET A 399 -16.15 5.26 0.09
N ARG A 400 -15.99 6.41 -0.57
CA ARG A 400 -14.68 7.02 -0.71
C ARG A 400 -14.13 7.45 0.64
N ARG A 401 -14.92 8.18 1.43
CA ARG A 401 -14.52 8.70 2.74
C ARG A 401 -14.16 7.57 3.70
N MET A 402 -14.87 6.44 3.64
CA MET A 402 -14.51 5.24 4.41
C MET A 402 -13.04 4.85 4.22
N VAL A 403 -12.52 4.89 3.00
CA VAL A 403 -11.11 4.57 2.69
C VAL A 403 -10.19 5.76 2.95
N THR A 404 -10.58 6.97 2.55
CA THR A 404 -9.76 8.19 2.69
C THR A 404 -9.47 8.52 4.16
N LEU A 405 -10.43 8.32 5.07
CA LEU A 405 -10.21 8.53 6.51
C LEU A 405 -9.14 7.58 7.07
N SER A 406 -9.25 6.29 6.74
CA SER A 406 -8.25 5.29 7.13
C SER A 406 -6.87 5.58 6.56
N TYR A 407 -6.79 6.08 5.33
CA TYR A 407 -5.54 6.51 4.71
C TYR A 407 -4.94 7.76 5.37
N ASN A 408 -5.76 8.77 5.69
CA ASN A 408 -5.29 10.00 6.33
C ASN A 408 -4.68 9.73 7.71
N HIS A 409 -5.24 8.77 8.45
CA HIS A 409 -4.79 8.34 9.79
C HIS A 409 -3.61 7.36 9.77
N LEU A 410 -3.11 6.97 8.58
CA LEU A 410 -1.90 6.16 8.51
C LEU A 410 -0.69 6.98 8.95
N PRO A 411 0.23 6.40 9.73
CA PRO A 411 1.58 6.93 9.88
C PRO A 411 2.22 7.21 8.52
N SER A 412 2.94 8.33 8.42
CA SER A 412 3.53 8.81 7.14
C SER A 412 4.37 7.75 6.42
N HIS A 413 5.10 6.92 7.16
CA HIS A 413 5.94 5.84 6.62
C HIS A 413 5.14 4.66 6.00
N LEU A 414 3.88 4.45 6.41
CA LEU A 414 3.03 3.38 5.87
C LEU A 414 2.27 3.80 4.63
N LYS A 415 2.01 5.10 4.48
CA LYS A 415 1.19 5.60 3.38
C LYS A 415 1.79 5.28 1.99
N SER A 416 3.12 5.38 1.80
CA SER A 416 3.76 5.03 0.52
C SER A 416 3.67 3.53 0.26
N CYS A 417 3.84 2.72 1.31
CA CYS A 417 3.68 1.27 1.25
C CYS A 417 2.26 0.89 0.84
N PHE A 418 1.26 1.60 1.38
CA PHE A 418 -0.15 1.45 1.02
C PHE A 418 -0.41 1.83 -0.43
N LEU A 419 -0.09 3.07 -0.86
CA LEU A 419 -0.33 3.51 -2.25
C LEU A 419 0.38 2.63 -3.28
N TYR A 420 1.53 2.04 -2.94
CA TYR A 420 2.24 1.12 -3.82
C TYR A 420 1.45 -0.14 -4.16
N LEU A 421 0.44 -0.52 -3.37
CA LEU A 421 -0.44 -1.63 -3.68
C LEU A 421 -1.42 -1.33 -4.84
N SER A 422 -1.62 -0.06 -5.20
CA SER A 422 -2.52 0.35 -6.31
C SER A 422 -2.10 -0.19 -7.67
N ILE A 423 -0.83 -0.54 -7.82
CA ILE A 423 -0.25 -1.06 -9.05
C ILE A 423 -0.73 -2.48 -9.37
N PHE A 424 -1.22 -3.23 -8.37
CA PHE A 424 -1.67 -4.60 -8.57
C PHE A 424 -3.09 -4.64 -9.15
N PRO A 425 -3.43 -5.64 -9.99
CA PRO A 425 -4.79 -5.82 -10.51
C PRO A 425 -5.85 -6.06 -9.43
N GLU A 426 -7.11 -5.91 -9.83
CA GLU A 426 -8.28 -6.31 -9.01
C GLU A 426 -8.22 -7.81 -8.65
N ASP A 427 -8.68 -8.18 -7.46
CA ASP A 427 -8.60 -9.54 -6.87
C ASP A 427 -7.20 -10.18 -6.75
N PHE A 428 -6.12 -9.45 -7.07
CA PHE A 428 -4.79 -10.02 -7.22
C PHE A 428 -4.21 -10.47 -5.88
N GLU A 429 -3.70 -11.71 -5.84
CA GLU A 429 -3.05 -12.25 -4.65
C GLU A 429 -1.58 -11.81 -4.57
N ILE A 430 -1.26 -11.04 -3.54
CA ILE A 430 0.02 -10.39 -3.36
C ILE A 430 0.85 -11.13 -2.31
N LYS A 431 1.97 -11.71 -2.70
CA LYS A 431 2.90 -12.37 -1.76
C LYS A 431 3.61 -11.35 -0.88
N ARG A 432 3.60 -11.54 0.45
CA ARG A 432 4.27 -10.68 1.44
C ARG A 432 5.73 -10.42 1.07
N ARG A 433 6.46 -11.49 0.79
CA ARG A 433 7.89 -11.44 0.46
C ARG A 433 8.19 -10.55 -0.74
N ARG A 434 7.40 -10.66 -1.82
CA ARG A 434 7.52 -9.82 -3.02
C ARG A 434 7.28 -8.34 -2.68
N MET A 435 6.27 -8.05 -1.86
CA MET A 435 5.98 -6.66 -1.45
C MET A 435 7.08 -6.05 -0.62
N VAL A 436 7.51 -6.76 0.43
CA VAL A 436 8.52 -6.25 1.35
C VAL A 436 9.83 -5.99 0.61
N GLU A 437 10.27 -6.91 -0.26
CA GLU A 437 11.48 -6.71 -1.08
C GLU A 437 11.38 -5.48 -1.99
N ARG A 438 10.19 -5.23 -2.56
CA ARG A 438 9.95 -4.06 -3.40
C ARG A 438 9.93 -2.77 -2.57
N TRP A 439 9.26 -2.74 -1.42
CA TRP A 439 9.29 -1.57 -0.53
C TRP A 439 10.71 -1.23 -0.05
N ILE A 440 11.54 -2.24 0.20
CA ILE A 440 12.96 -2.07 0.53
C ILE A 440 13.72 -1.46 -0.65
N ALA A 441 13.49 -1.95 -1.87
CA ALA A 441 14.13 -1.45 -3.07
C ALA A 441 13.70 -0.01 -3.40
N GLU A 442 12.42 0.33 -3.28
CA GLU A 442 11.94 1.71 -3.42
C GLU A 442 12.53 2.61 -2.32
N GLY A 443 12.81 2.07 -1.14
CA GLY A 443 13.35 2.79 0.01
C GLY A 443 12.28 3.34 0.95
N PHE A 444 11.08 2.74 0.96
CA PHE A 444 9.98 3.12 1.86
C PHE A 444 10.22 2.65 3.30
N ILE A 445 11.08 1.65 3.49
CA ILE A 445 11.36 1.11 4.82
C ILE A 445 12.46 1.93 5.51
N ILE A 446 12.12 2.49 6.68
CA ILE A 446 13.04 3.28 7.50
C ILE A 446 13.80 2.32 8.43
N ALA A 447 15.12 2.20 8.22
CA ALA A 447 15.97 1.34 9.04
C ALA A 447 15.98 1.81 10.51
N ARG A 448 15.85 0.87 11.45
CA ARG A 448 15.95 1.10 12.90
C ARG A 448 17.24 0.47 13.42
N SER A 449 17.91 1.13 14.37
CA SER A 449 19.12 0.59 14.98
C SER A 449 18.84 -0.78 15.61
N GLY A 450 19.66 -1.78 15.30
CA GLY A 450 19.52 -3.14 15.84
C GLY A 450 18.43 -4.02 15.22
N VAL A 451 17.63 -3.53 14.27
CA VAL A 451 16.56 -4.30 13.61
C VAL A 451 16.84 -4.41 12.11
N SER A 452 16.61 -5.59 11.51
CA SER A 452 16.80 -5.77 10.08
C SER A 452 15.75 -4.98 9.28
N VAL A 453 16.11 -4.50 8.09
CA VAL A 453 15.18 -3.75 7.23
C VAL A 453 14.02 -4.64 6.80
N GLU A 454 14.29 -5.94 6.65
CA GLU A 454 13.30 -6.95 6.32
C GLU A 454 12.25 -7.11 7.45
N ASP A 455 12.67 -7.12 8.71
CA ASP A 455 11.75 -7.19 9.86
C ASP A 455 10.91 -5.92 9.99
N VAL A 456 11.51 -4.75 9.77
CA VAL A 456 10.74 -3.48 9.73
C VAL A 456 9.71 -3.53 8.60
N GLY A 457 10.07 -4.02 7.41
CA GLY A 457 9.13 -4.17 6.29
C GLY A 457 8.02 -5.18 6.58
N ASN A 458 8.32 -6.27 7.27
CA ASN A 458 7.32 -7.23 7.74
C ASN A 458 6.37 -6.62 8.79
N SER A 459 6.89 -5.77 9.69
CA SER A 459 6.08 -5.00 10.63
C SER A 459 5.12 -4.09 9.88
N TYR A 460 5.60 -3.33 8.89
CA TYR A 460 4.74 -2.44 8.10
C TYR A 460 3.63 -3.21 7.37
N PHE A 461 3.94 -4.41 6.86
CA PHE A 461 2.93 -5.29 6.26
C PHE A 461 1.85 -5.71 7.27
N ASN A 462 2.25 -6.09 8.49
CA ASN A 462 1.31 -6.45 9.55
C ASN A 462 0.49 -5.24 10.01
N ASP A 463 1.09 -4.06 10.12
CA ASP A 463 0.39 -2.83 10.51
C ASP A 463 -0.75 -2.49 9.53
N LEU A 464 -0.53 -2.68 8.22
CA LEU A 464 -1.58 -2.49 7.21
C LEU A 464 -2.70 -3.55 7.30
N ILE A 465 -2.37 -4.79 7.68
CA ILE A 465 -3.37 -5.85 7.94
C ILE A 465 -4.18 -5.50 9.19
N ASN A 466 -3.50 -5.12 10.28
CA ASN A 466 -4.13 -4.82 11.56
C ASN A 466 -5.13 -3.67 11.43
N ARG A 467 -4.81 -2.66 10.61
CA ARG A 467 -5.69 -1.52 10.27
C ARG A 467 -6.80 -1.85 9.29
N SER A 468 -6.96 -3.12 8.91
CA SER A 468 -7.97 -3.61 7.96
C SER A 468 -7.93 -2.93 6.58
N LEU A 469 -6.77 -2.44 6.15
CA LEU A 469 -6.57 -1.79 4.84
C LEU A 469 -6.19 -2.79 3.74
N ILE A 470 -5.58 -3.90 4.14
CA ILE A 470 -5.34 -5.09 3.30
C ILE A 470 -5.85 -6.33 4.02
N GLN A 471 -6.24 -7.34 3.25
CA GLN A 471 -6.84 -8.56 3.77
C GLN A 471 -5.87 -9.73 3.65
N PRO A 472 -5.73 -10.60 4.68
CA PRO A 472 -4.94 -11.81 4.56
C PRO A 472 -5.55 -12.76 3.52
N SER A 473 -4.71 -13.40 2.70
CA SER A 473 -5.16 -14.35 1.67
C SER A 473 -4.64 -15.77 1.90
N ARG A 474 -3.39 -15.94 2.31
CA ARG A 474 -2.84 -17.26 2.68
C ARG A 474 -2.12 -17.14 3.99
N VAL A 475 -2.36 -18.09 4.86
CA VAL A 475 -1.73 -18.23 6.17
C VAL A 475 -1.07 -19.60 6.21
N ASN A 476 0.17 -19.67 6.71
CA ASN A 476 0.82 -20.97 6.90
C ASN A 476 0.30 -21.66 8.19
N ILE A 477 0.79 -22.88 8.45
CA ILE A 477 0.40 -23.68 9.62
C ILE A 477 0.74 -22.97 10.94
N GLU A 478 1.75 -22.10 10.95
CA GLU A 478 2.19 -21.32 12.12
C GLU A 478 1.35 -20.04 12.33
N GLY A 479 0.30 -19.80 11.54
CA GLY A 479 -0.51 -18.58 11.64
C GLY A 479 0.12 -17.34 10.98
N ILE A 480 1.28 -17.48 10.31
CA ILE A 480 1.95 -16.38 9.63
C ILE A 480 1.30 -16.15 8.26
N ILE A 481 0.78 -14.94 8.06
CA ILE A 481 0.22 -14.51 6.78
C ILE A 481 1.34 -14.46 5.72
N LYS A 482 1.20 -15.20 4.62
CA LYS A 482 2.18 -15.27 3.52
C LYS A 482 1.77 -14.42 2.31
N SER A 483 0.49 -14.10 2.17
CA SER A 483 -0.03 -13.23 1.12
C SER A 483 -1.24 -12.43 1.57
N CYS A 484 -1.52 -11.33 0.88
CA CYS A 484 -2.68 -10.48 1.07
C CYS A 484 -3.42 -10.21 -0.24
N ARG A 485 -4.61 -9.60 -0.12
CA ARG A 485 -5.35 -8.94 -1.21
C ARG A 485 -5.73 -7.54 -0.75
N VAL A 486 -5.99 -6.67 -1.72
CA VAL A 486 -6.64 -5.38 -1.49
C VAL A 486 -8.10 -5.51 -1.91
N HIS A 487 -9.02 -5.08 -1.04
CA HIS A 487 -10.43 -5.04 -1.37
C HIS A 487 -10.69 -4.09 -2.57
N ASP A 488 -11.58 -4.46 -3.49
CA ASP A 488 -11.80 -3.73 -4.75
C ASP A 488 -12.16 -2.25 -4.57
N ILE A 489 -13.11 -1.91 -3.69
CA ILE A 489 -13.40 -0.50 -3.35
C ILE A 489 -12.21 0.24 -2.75
N VAL A 490 -11.43 -0.41 -1.87
CA VAL A 490 -10.20 0.20 -1.31
C VAL A 490 -9.20 0.46 -2.42
N ARG A 491 -9.05 -0.49 -3.34
CA ARG A 491 -8.18 -0.40 -4.50
C ARG A 491 -8.59 0.74 -5.43
N ASP A 492 -9.86 0.86 -5.78
CA ASP A 492 -10.37 1.90 -6.68
C ASP A 492 -10.16 3.30 -6.08
N VAL A 493 -10.44 3.48 -4.78
CA VAL A 493 -10.15 4.75 -4.09
C VAL A 493 -8.65 5.01 -3.96
N MET A 494 -7.86 3.97 -3.69
CA MET A 494 -6.40 4.07 -3.59
C MET A 494 -5.77 4.45 -4.95
N ILE A 495 -6.30 3.98 -6.08
CA ILE A 495 -5.88 4.42 -7.43
C ILE A 495 -6.16 5.91 -7.62
N SER A 496 -7.36 6.38 -7.25
CA SER A 496 -7.70 7.81 -7.26
C SER A 496 -6.71 8.63 -6.45
N ILE A 497 -6.42 8.23 -5.20
CA ILE A 497 -5.45 8.92 -4.34
C ILE A 497 -4.04 8.89 -4.97
N SER A 498 -3.61 7.74 -5.49
CA SER A 498 -2.29 7.59 -6.12
C SER A 498 -2.13 8.51 -7.33
N ARG A 499 -3.19 8.69 -8.12
CA ARG A 499 -3.19 9.61 -9.25
C ARG A 499 -3.22 11.07 -8.80
N ASP A 500 -4.01 11.40 -7.78
CA ASP A 500 -4.10 12.76 -7.24
C ASP A 500 -2.74 13.22 -6.67
N GLU A 501 -1.98 12.30 -6.07
CA GLU A 501 -0.63 12.54 -5.53
C GLU A 501 0.53 12.35 -6.53
N ASN A 502 0.24 12.03 -7.81
CA ASN A 502 1.23 11.68 -8.84
C ASN A 502 2.18 10.53 -8.43
N PHE A 503 1.70 9.62 -7.59
CA PHE A 503 2.49 8.54 -7.01
C PHE A 503 2.68 7.37 -7.99
N ALA A 504 1.58 6.78 -8.45
CA ALA A 504 1.58 5.61 -9.32
C ALA A 504 0.54 5.75 -10.43
N TRP A 505 0.85 5.14 -11.57
CA TRP A 505 -0.05 5.02 -12.71
C TRP A 505 -0.15 3.58 -13.18
N SER A 506 -1.35 3.18 -13.60
CA SER A 506 -1.60 1.88 -14.21
C SER A 506 -2.44 2.02 -15.46
N THR A 507 -2.28 1.12 -16.44
CA THR A 507 -3.16 1.09 -17.62
C THR A 507 -4.62 0.75 -17.29
N SER A 508 -4.89 0.24 -16.08
CA SER A 508 -6.24 0.02 -15.57
C SER A 508 -6.97 1.33 -15.22
N ASP A 509 -6.21 2.40 -15.03
CA ASP A 509 -6.74 3.75 -14.87
C ASP A 509 -7.18 4.30 -16.23
N LYS A 510 -8.47 4.19 -16.50
CA LYS A 510 -9.11 4.65 -17.74
C LYS A 510 -9.33 6.15 -17.77
N VAL A 511 -9.06 6.87 -16.68
CA VAL A 511 -9.28 8.31 -16.59
C VAL A 511 -8.05 9.04 -17.15
N MET A 512 -7.98 9.13 -18.49
CA MET A 512 -6.98 9.93 -19.18
C MET A 512 -7.18 11.42 -18.87
N GLY A 513 -6.37 11.95 -17.95
CA GLY A 513 -6.16 13.38 -17.78
C GLY A 513 -5.08 13.87 -18.74
N ILE A 514 -5.32 14.99 -19.42
CA ILE A 514 -4.30 15.70 -20.19
C ILE A 514 -3.35 16.37 -19.19
N GLY A 515 -2.08 15.96 -19.13
CA GLY A 515 -0.99 16.77 -18.55
C GLY A 515 -0.40 16.37 -17.19
N ARG A 516 -0.56 15.12 -16.71
CA ARG A 516 0.20 14.61 -15.56
C ARG A 516 1.16 13.50 -16.02
N ASP A 517 2.40 13.89 -16.34
CA ASP A 517 3.35 13.03 -17.06
C ASP A 517 4.52 12.51 -16.19
N ASN A 518 4.50 12.75 -14.87
CA ASN A 518 5.62 12.49 -13.94
C ASN A 518 5.34 11.40 -12.90
N PHE A 519 4.73 10.28 -13.29
CA PHE A 519 4.51 9.16 -12.37
C PHE A 519 5.79 8.40 -12.06
N ARG A 520 6.01 8.06 -10.79
CA ARG A 520 7.21 7.33 -10.34
C ARG A 520 7.06 5.82 -10.44
N HIS A 521 5.85 5.30 -10.24
CA HIS A 521 5.55 3.88 -10.31
C HIS A 521 4.60 3.58 -11.44
N ILE A 522 4.98 2.67 -12.32
CA ILE A 522 4.19 2.30 -13.49
C ILE A 522 3.85 0.83 -13.45
N ALA A 523 2.56 0.52 -13.58
CA ALA A 523 2.07 -0.83 -13.86
C ALA A 523 1.41 -0.91 -15.24
N LEU A 524 1.95 -1.78 -16.08
CA LEU A 524 1.41 -2.07 -17.39
C LEU A 524 0.53 -3.32 -17.28
N GLN A 525 -0.77 -3.15 -17.47
CA GLN A 525 -1.75 -4.23 -17.52
C GLN A 525 -2.31 -4.35 -18.94
N GLY A 526 -2.03 -5.46 -19.61
CA GLY A 526 -2.44 -5.71 -21.00
C GLY A 526 -1.46 -5.12 -22.04
N SER A 527 -1.89 -5.10 -23.31
CA SER A 527 -1.02 -4.82 -24.46
C SER A 527 -0.90 -3.33 -24.84
N TRP A 528 -1.73 -2.45 -24.25
CA TRP A 528 -1.74 -1.02 -24.56
C TRP A 528 -0.80 -0.21 -23.65
N CYS A 529 -0.10 0.76 -24.23
CA CYS A 529 0.73 1.73 -23.52
C CYS A 529 0.52 3.13 -24.12
N PRO A 530 0.58 4.21 -23.32
CA PRO A 530 0.49 5.57 -23.82
C PRO A 530 1.73 5.87 -24.68
N ASN A 531 1.51 6.32 -25.92
CA ASN A 531 2.58 6.53 -26.90
C ASN A 531 3.14 7.96 -26.94
N LYS A 532 2.57 8.94 -26.22
CA LYS A 532 3.01 10.35 -26.27
C LYS A 532 2.81 11.03 -24.92
N GLY A 533 3.88 11.58 -24.33
CA GLY A 533 3.83 12.48 -23.17
C GLY A 533 4.66 12.04 -21.97
N LEU A 534 4.75 10.73 -21.69
CA LEU A 534 5.36 10.25 -20.44
C LEU A 534 6.89 10.38 -20.45
N ASP A 535 7.45 10.99 -19.39
CA ASP A 535 8.90 11.01 -19.17
C ASP A 535 9.36 9.78 -18.38
N TRP A 536 9.94 8.81 -19.10
CA TRP A 536 10.44 7.57 -18.54
C TRP A 536 11.69 7.74 -17.67
N ASN A 537 12.37 8.89 -17.73
CA ASN A 537 13.61 9.12 -16.97
C ASN A 537 13.39 9.12 -15.46
N HIS A 538 12.21 9.56 -15.00
CA HIS A 538 11.87 9.70 -13.57
C HIS A 538 11.21 8.46 -12.96
N VAL A 539 10.93 7.44 -13.78
CA VAL A 539 10.27 6.20 -13.35
C VAL A 539 11.21 5.41 -12.45
N ARG A 540 10.76 5.14 -11.22
CA ARG A 540 11.46 4.34 -10.20
C ARG A 540 11.00 2.89 -10.19
N SER A 541 9.78 2.61 -10.63
CA SER A 541 9.23 1.25 -10.67
C SER A 541 8.52 0.94 -11.97
N LEU A 542 8.80 -0.25 -12.52
CA LEU A 542 8.08 -0.81 -13.65
C LEU A 542 7.61 -2.22 -13.30
N THR A 543 6.30 -2.42 -13.34
CA THR A 543 5.65 -3.74 -13.16
C THR A 543 4.84 -4.09 -14.39
N VAL A 544 4.89 -5.35 -14.84
CA VAL A 544 4.12 -5.79 -16.01
C VAL A 544 3.22 -6.96 -15.64
N PHE A 545 1.95 -6.82 -15.99
CA PHE A 545 0.88 -7.80 -15.87
C PHE A 545 0.30 -8.08 -17.26
N GLY A 546 0.25 -9.34 -17.67
CA GLY A 546 -0.35 -9.70 -18.96
C GLY A 546 0.58 -9.50 -20.17
N GLU A 547 -0.02 -9.29 -21.34
CA GLU A 547 0.67 -9.33 -22.65
C GLU A 547 1.79 -8.29 -22.82
N ARG A 548 2.64 -8.49 -23.85
CA ARG A 548 3.73 -7.57 -24.17
C ARG A 548 3.15 -6.22 -24.64
N PRO A 549 3.63 -5.09 -24.09
CA PRO A 549 3.30 -3.76 -24.60
C PRO A 549 3.56 -3.60 -26.10
N MET A 550 2.56 -3.13 -26.87
CA MET A 550 2.65 -3.04 -28.32
C MET A 550 3.60 -1.95 -28.83
N LYS A 551 3.79 -0.83 -28.10
CA LYS A 551 4.73 0.27 -28.41
C LYS A 551 4.75 1.36 -27.31
N PRO A 552 5.83 2.17 -27.20
CA PRO A 552 7.12 1.96 -27.87
C PRO A 552 7.75 0.65 -27.38
N ALA A 553 8.63 0.07 -28.18
CA ALA A 553 9.27 -1.21 -27.86
C ALA A 553 10.12 -1.05 -26.59
N LEU A 554 9.47 -1.20 -25.43
CA LEU A 554 10.10 -1.17 -24.13
C LEU A 554 11.00 -2.41 -24.08
N SER A 555 12.27 -2.25 -24.44
CA SER A 555 13.27 -3.13 -23.83
C SER A 555 13.10 -2.90 -22.33
N LEU A 556 12.74 -3.94 -21.60
CA LEU A 556 12.36 -3.84 -20.17
C LEU A 556 13.51 -3.26 -19.32
N CYS A 557 14.72 -3.21 -19.88
CA CYS A 557 15.90 -2.52 -19.39
C CYS A 557 16.39 -1.35 -20.29
N SER A 558 15.50 -0.56 -20.90
CA SER A 558 15.89 0.58 -21.76
C SER A 558 16.73 1.60 -20.99
N PRO A 559 17.80 2.17 -21.57
CA PRO A 559 18.54 3.28 -20.96
C PRO A 559 17.71 4.54 -20.64
N ASP A 560 16.49 4.64 -21.18
CA ASP A 560 15.54 5.71 -20.87
C ASP A 560 15.04 5.64 -19.42
N PHE A 561 15.08 4.47 -18.78
CA PHE A 561 14.67 4.22 -17.40
C PHE A 561 15.74 4.60 -16.37
N ARG A 562 16.29 5.82 -16.46
CA ARG A 562 17.50 6.21 -15.71
C ARG A 562 17.37 6.04 -14.20
N MET A 563 16.22 6.39 -13.63
CA MET A 563 15.97 6.35 -12.18
C MET A 563 15.38 5.02 -11.69
N LEU A 564 15.28 4.00 -12.53
CA LEU A 564 14.59 2.75 -12.21
C LEU A 564 15.29 1.99 -11.07
N ARG A 565 14.51 1.68 -10.03
CA ARG A 565 14.87 0.92 -8.83
C ARG A 565 14.29 -0.49 -8.85
N VAL A 566 13.08 -0.65 -9.37
CA VAL A 566 12.35 -1.92 -9.39
C VAL A 566 11.91 -2.25 -10.81
N SER A 567 12.28 -3.44 -11.28
CA SER A 567 11.79 -4.04 -12.51
C SER A 567 11.19 -5.41 -12.19
N ASP A 568 9.87 -5.53 -12.31
CA ASP A 568 9.12 -6.73 -11.90
C ASP A 568 8.26 -7.28 -13.06
N LEU A 569 8.69 -8.43 -13.60
CA LEU A 569 8.06 -9.10 -14.73
C LEU A 569 7.35 -10.40 -14.35
N HIS A 570 7.18 -10.67 -13.05
CA HIS A 570 6.66 -11.96 -12.55
C HIS A 570 5.36 -12.41 -13.22
N ASP A 571 4.45 -11.48 -13.47
CA ASP A 571 3.11 -11.74 -14.01
C ASP A 571 2.95 -11.32 -15.47
N ALA A 572 4.07 -11.08 -16.16
CA ALA A 572 4.07 -10.91 -17.60
C ALA A 572 3.54 -12.18 -18.27
N GLN A 573 2.78 -12.03 -19.35
CA GLN A 573 2.22 -13.11 -20.17
C GLN A 573 2.83 -13.13 -21.57
N PHE A 574 4.15 -12.99 -21.64
CA PHE A 574 4.90 -13.06 -22.88
C PHE A 574 6.32 -13.54 -22.62
N VAL A 575 6.94 -14.09 -23.65
CA VAL A 575 8.30 -14.61 -23.54
C VAL A 575 9.31 -13.46 -23.44
N ILE A 576 10.09 -13.46 -22.36
CA ILE A 576 11.18 -12.49 -22.15
C ILE A 576 12.40 -12.92 -22.98
N GLU A 577 12.93 -11.99 -23.77
CA GLU A 577 14.02 -12.26 -24.71
C GLU A 577 15.37 -11.76 -24.18
N GLN A 578 16.47 -12.33 -24.66
CA GLN A 578 17.83 -11.89 -24.30
C GLN A 578 18.08 -10.39 -24.54
N LYS A 579 17.42 -9.79 -25.54
CA LYS A 579 17.49 -8.35 -25.84
C LYS A 579 16.84 -7.48 -24.77
N ASP A 580 15.87 -8.02 -24.01
CA ASP A 580 15.12 -7.26 -23.02
C ASP A 580 16.01 -6.90 -21.81
N ILE A 581 17.06 -7.70 -21.56
CA ILE A 581 18.02 -7.51 -20.46
C ILE A 581 19.42 -7.07 -20.91
N SER A 582 19.68 -6.92 -22.22
CA SER A 582 21.03 -6.68 -22.73
C SER A 582 21.64 -5.39 -22.21
N SER A 583 20.80 -4.40 -21.94
CA SER A 583 21.19 -3.07 -21.44
C SER A 583 20.99 -2.90 -19.93
N ILE A 584 20.68 -3.96 -19.17
CA ILE A 584 20.40 -3.85 -17.73
C ILE A 584 21.51 -3.13 -16.95
N GLY A 585 22.77 -3.28 -17.36
CA GLY A 585 23.90 -2.61 -16.73
C GLY A 585 23.97 -1.08 -16.91
N SER A 586 23.09 -0.47 -17.73
CA SER A 586 22.94 0.99 -17.78
C SER A 586 22.03 1.53 -16.67
N LEU A 587 21.20 0.68 -16.07
CA LEU A 587 20.24 1.02 -15.01
C LEU A 587 20.93 1.03 -13.65
N ARG A 588 21.71 2.07 -13.37
CA ARG A 588 22.59 2.11 -12.20
C ARG A 588 21.87 2.29 -10.86
N HIS A 589 20.60 2.68 -10.89
CA HIS A 589 19.74 2.84 -9.71
C HIS A 589 18.97 1.57 -9.32
N LEU A 590 19.08 0.52 -10.15
CA LEU A 590 18.29 -0.69 -10.02
C LEU A 590 18.68 -1.46 -8.75
N LYS A 591 17.67 -1.85 -7.98
CA LYS A 591 17.77 -2.51 -6.67
C LYS A 591 17.03 -3.85 -6.63
N TYR A 592 15.92 -3.96 -7.36
CA TYR A 592 15.12 -5.18 -7.46
C TYR A 592 14.90 -5.54 -8.92
N VAL A 593 15.20 -6.80 -9.25
CA VAL A 593 15.03 -7.34 -10.59
C VAL A 593 14.36 -8.71 -10.51
N HIS A 594 13.23 -8.83 -11.19
CA HIS A 594 12.57 -10.11 -11.45
C HIS A 594 12.36 -10.26 -12.96
N VAL A 595 13.16 -11.13 -13.59
CA VAL A 595 13.17 -11.32 -15.06
C VAL A 595 12.47 -12.60 -15.52
N LEU A 596 11.63 -13.16 -14.67
CA LEU A 596 10.82 -14.33 -15.00
C LEU A 596 9.38 -13.91 -15.28
N SER A 597 8.78 -14.49 -16.32
CA SER A 597 7.35 -14.47 -16.60
C SER A 597 6.69 -15.77 -16.13
N SER A 598 5.48 -15.70 -15.57
CA SER A 598 4.68 -16.87 -15.21
C SER A 598 4.06 -17.61 -16.41
N TYR A 599 4.19 -17.06 -17.63
CA TYR A 599 3.56 -17.61 -18.82
C TYR A 599 4.41 -18.68 -19.50
N LYS A 600 3.83 -19.88 -19.65
CA LYS A 600 4.42 -21.10 -20.23
C LYS A 600 5.75 -21.56 -19.62
N GLY A 601 6.30 -20.84 -18.64
CA GLY A 601 7.56 -21.15 -18.00
C GLY A 601 8.79 -20.92 -18.86
N GLU A 602 8.65 -20.30 -20.05
CA GLU A 602 9.74 -20.13 -21.00
C GLU A 602 10.33 -18.71 -20.93
N SER A 603 11.63 -18.62 -20.65
CA SER A 603 12.43 -17.41 -20.77
C SER A 603 13.62 -17.69 -21.66
N TYR A 604 13.79 -16.93 -22.75
CA TYR A 604 14.96 -17.06 -23.64
C TYR A 604 16.15 -16.21 -23.16
N ILE A 605 16.27 -16.03 -21.84
CA ILE A 605 17.45 -15.44 -21.19
C ILE A 605 18.44 -16.56 -20.89
N TYR A 606 19.55 -16.60 -21.62
CA TYR A 606 20.59 -17.61 -21.48
C TYR A 606 21.92 -17.06 -20.96
N THR A 607 22.08 -15.74 -20.90
CA THR A 607 23.28 -15.11 -20.32
C THR A 607 22.95 -13.78 -19.66
N LEU A 608 23.67 -13.47 -18.57
CA LEU A 608 23.68 -12.13 -18.01
C LEU A 608 24.82 -11.32 -18.60
N PRO A 609 24.57 -10.07 -19.01
CA PRO A 609 25.64 -9.24 -19.54
C PRO A 609 26.64 -8.91 -18.42
N ARG A 610 27.94 -8.91 -18.76
CA ARG A 610 29.03 -8.55 -17.82
C ARG A 610 28.84 -7.16 -17.19
N THR A 611 28.11 -6.28 -17.87
CA THR A 611 27.74 -4.95 -17.37
C THR A 611 26.85 -4.99 -16.13
N ILE A 612 26.30 -6.15 -15.74
CA ILE A 612 25.57 -6.32 -14.47
C ILE A 612 26.38 -5.81 -13.28
N GLY A 613 27.72 -5.98 -13.29
CA GLY A 613 28.60 -5.49 -12.23
C GLY A 613 28.65 -3.96 -12.07
N ASN A 614 28.02 -3.20 -12.96
CA ASN A 614 27.86 -1.74 -12.83
C ASN A 614 26.75 -1.36 -11.85
N ILE A 615 25.82 -2.28 -11.55
CA ILE A 615 24.63 -2.02 -10.73
C ILE A 615 24.95 -2.31 -9.25
N GLN A 616 25.92 -1.60 -8.68
CA GLN A 616 26.43 -1.90 -7.33
C GLN A 616 25.37 -1.80 -6.22
N GLY A 617 24.28 -1.08 -6.48
CA GLY A 617 23.11 -0.96 -5.61
C GLY A 617 22.10 -2.11 -5.68
N LEU A 618 22.29 -3.10 -6.57
CA LEU A 618 21.35 -4.22 -6.72
C LEU A 618 21.25 -5.03 -5.43
N GLN A 619 20.03 -5.23 -4.91
CA GLN A 619 19.75 -5.92 -3.64
C GLN A 619 19.14 -7.30 -3.87
N THR A 620 18.23 -7.41 -4.84
CA THR A 620 17.51 -8.64 -5.17
C THR A 620 17.60 -8.91 -6.67
N LEU A 621 18.10 -10.10 -7.01
CA LEU A 621 18.12 -10.61 -8.38
C LEU A 621 17.42 -11.97 -8.44
N ASP A 622 16.25 -12.01 -9.06
CA ASP A 622 15.47 -13.22 -9.26
C ASP A 622 15.41 -13.57 -10.75
N MET A 623 16.06 -14.68 -11.09
CA MET A 623 16.20 -15.21 -12.45
C MET A 623 15.84 -16.70 -12.48
N ARG A 624 14.94 -17.13 -11.60
CA ARG A 624 14.40 -18.49 -11.65
C ARG A 624 13.75 -18.75 -13.01
N ASN A 625 13.73 -20.01 -13.42
CA ASN A 625 13.35 -20.52 -14.74
C ASN A 625 13.96 -19.72 -15.92
N SER A 626 15.23 -19.31 -15.79
CA SER A 626 16.02 -18.83 -16.91
C SER A 626 16.93 -19.94 -17.44
N ALA A 627 17.43 -19.77 -18.66
CA ALA A 627 18.39 -20.67 -19.29
C ALA A 627 19.86 -20.33 -18.94
N VAL A 628 20.08 -19.53 -17.89
CA VAL A 628 21.42 -19.10 -17.48
C VAL A 628 22.14 -20.26 -16.77
N ALA A 629 23.14 -20.85 -17.43
CA ALA A 629 23.91 -21.96 -16.85
C ALA A 629 25.09 -21.51 -15.97
N SER A 630 25.61 -20.30 -16.19
CA SER A 630 26.76 -19.74 -15.46
C SER A 630 26.63 -18.23 -15.31
N LEU A 631 26.87 -17.72 -14.09
CA LEU A 631 26.86 -16.29 -13.82
C LEU A 631 28.21 -15.65 -14.20
N PRO A 632 28.21 -14.43 -14.77
CA PRO A 632 29.44 -13.69 -15.05
C PRO A 632 30.19 -13.37 -13.76
N THR A 633 31.52 -13.39 -13.80
CA THR A 633 32.37 -13.09 -12.63
C THR A 633 32.12 -11.69 -12.09
N GLU A 634 31.68 -10.76 -12.93
CA GLU A 634 31.30 -9.39 -12.55
C GLU A 634 30.16 -9.30 -11.54
N ILE A 635 29.37 -10.37 -11.33
CA ILE A 635 28.36 -10.41 -10.27
C ILE A 635 28.97 -10.20 -8.88
N THR A 636 30.24 -10.56 -8.69
CA THR A 636 31.01 -10.32 -7.45
C THR A 636 31.21 -8.83 -7.13
N LYS A 637 31.02 -7.94 -8.11
CA LYS A 637 31.09 -6.49 -7.91
C LYS A 637 29.83 -5.91 -7.27
N LEU A 638 28.76 -6.70 -7.15
CA LEU A 638 27.48 -6.30 -6.59
C LEU A 638 27.53 -6.30 -5.06
N GLN A 639 28.10 -5.24 -4.49
CA GLN A 639 28.31 -5.12 -3.05
C GLN A 639 26.99 -5.05 -2.25
N SER A 640 25.88 -4.62 -2.86
CA SER A 640 24.60 -4.53 -2.14
C SER A 640 23.74 -5.79 -2.27
N LEU A 641 24.17 -6.81 -3.04
CA LEU A 641 23.35 -7.97 -3.36
C LEU A 641 23.15 -8.85 -2.14
N ARG A 642 21.89 -9.00 -1.73
CA ARG A 642 21.48 -9.79 -0.56
C ARG A 642 20.76 -11.07 -0.94
N ILE A 643 19.96 -11.02 -2.00
CA ILE A 643 19.12 -12.14 -2.44
C ILE A 643 19.44 -12.47 -3.89
N LEU A 644 19.86 -13.70 -4.12
CA LEU A 644 20.08 -14.26 -5.45
C LEU A 644 19.24 -15.53 -5.59
N ARG A 645 18.25 -15.48 -6.49
CA ARG A 645 17.44 -16.64 -6.84
C ARG A 645 17.68 -17.03 -8.27
N CYS A 646 17.96 -18.31 -8.45
CA CYS A 646 18.33 -18.86 -9.73
C CYS A 646 17.92 -20.33 -9.80
N SER A 647 17.73 -20.81 -11.01
CA SER A 647 17.48 -22.21 -11.26
C SER A 647 17.95 -22.54 -12.65
N LYS A 648 18.54 -23.72 -12.84
CA LYS A 648 18.78 -24.24 -14.18
C LYS A 648 17.53 -25.00 -14.61
N GLU A 649 16.93 -24.61 -15.72
CA GLU A 649 15.85 -25.38 -16.31
C GLU A 649 16.41 -26.73 -16.81
N SER A 650 15.91 -27.85 -16.28
CA SER A 650 16.18 -29.18 -16.83
C SER A 650 15.28 -29.37 -18.06
N THR A 651 15.69 -28.80 -19.17
CA THR A 651 15.06 -29.14 -20.45
C THR A 651 15.59 -30.49 -20.91
N ASP A 652 14.87 -31.16 -21.82
CA ASP A 652 15.35 -32.35 -22.53
C ASP A 652 16.65 -32.06 -23.35
N ALA A 653 17.25 -30.87 -23.21
CA ALA A 653 18.62 -30.52 -23.59
C ALA A 653 19.69 -31.49 -23.07
N ASP A 654 19.43 -32.19 -21.97
CA ASP A 654 20.31 -33.28 -21.50
C ASP A 654 20.39 -34.42 -22.56
N LEU A 655 19.38 -34.60 -23.42
CA LEU A 655 19.45 -35.52 -24.56
C LEU A 655 20.46 -35.06 -25.62
N TYR A 656 20.62 -33.75 -25.87
CA TYR A 656 21.60 -33.26 -26.85
C TYR A 656 23.05 -33.44 -26.39
N LEU A 657 23.28 -33.48 -25.08
CA LEU A 657 24.59 -33.80 -24.49
C LEU A 657 24.91 -35.30 -24.49
N LEU A 658 23.89 -36.15 -24.47
CA LEU A 658 24.03 -37.61 -24.58
C LEU A 658 24.25 -38.10 -26.02
N TYR A 659 24.01 -37.27 -27.04
CA TYR A 659 24.18 -37.61 -28.46
C TYR A 659 25.11 -36.61 -29.20
N PRO A 660 26.43 -36.87 -29.24
CA PRO A 660 27.42 -36.02 -29.92
C PRO A 660 27.09 -35.71 -31.39
N MET A 661 26.42 -36.64 -32.07
CA MET A 661 25.98 -36.49 -33.46
C MET A 661 24.94 -35.37 -33.64
N THR A 662 24.02 -35.18 -32.69
CA THR A 662 23.06 -34.06 -32.75
C THR A 662 23.74 -32.71 -32.52
N TRP A 663 24.78 -32.64 -31.69
CA TRP A 663 25.56 -31.41 -31.49
C TRP A 663 26.40 -31.07 -32.72
N PHE A 664 27.04 -32.07 -33.33
CA PHE A 664 27.79 -31.95 -34.57
C PHE A 664 26.88 -31.51 -35.72
N MET A 665 25.71 -32.15 -35.89
CA MET A 665 24.72 -31.73 -36.88
C MET A 665 24.19 -30.32 -36.60
N SER A 666 23.96 -29.93 -35.34
CA SER A 666 23.46 -28.58 -35.00
C SER A 666 24.48 -27.48 -35.28
N THR A 667 25.78 -27.75 -35.07
CA THR A 667 26.87 -26.80 -35.36
C THR A 667 27.14 -26.66 -36.87
N PHE A 668 27.11 -27.76 -37.63
CA PHE A 668 27.22 -27.72 -39.11
C PHE A 668 25.95 -27.21 -39.81
N CYS A 669 24.77 -27.39 -39.21
CA CYS A 669 23.51 -26.83 -39.69
C CYS A 669 23.22 -25.41 -39.16
N MET A 670 24.15 -24.75 -38.45
CA MET A 670 24.00 -23.35 -38.02
C MET A 670 23.61 -22.40 -39.17
N PRO A 671 24.13 -22.55 -40.41
CA PRO A 671 23.68 -21.73 -41.53
C PRO A 671 22.18 -21.89 -41.85
N ILE A 672 21.63 -23.10 -41.68
CA ILE A 672 20.19 -23.40 -41.89
C ILE A 672 19.33 -22.65 -40.87
N LEU A 673 19.82 -22.42 -39.65
CA LEU A 673 19.12 -21.61 -38.63
C LEU A 673 18.92 -20.16 -39.04
N PHE A 674 19.74 -19.63 -39.95
CA PHE A 674 19.56 -18.28 -40.48
C PHE A 674 18.69 -18.23 -41.74
N THR A 675 18.29 -19.40 -42.28
CA THR A 675 17.40 -19.50 -43.45
C THR A 675 15.93 -19.29 -43.07
N PRO A 676 15.09 -18.76 -43.97
CA PRO A 676 13.65 -18.57 -43.73
C PRO A 676 12.88 -19.84 -43.33
N LEU A 677 13.47 -21.03 -43.53
CA LEU A 677 12.87 -22.33 -43.24
C LEU A 677 12.71 -22.63 -41.73
N VAL A 678 13.43 -21.91 -40.87
CA VAL A 678 13.34 -22.06 -39.41
C VAL A 678 12.63 -20.86 -38.81
N SER A 679 11.54 -21.10 -38.08
CA SER A 679 10.76 -20.05 -37.41
C SER A 679 11.61 -19.28 -36.39
N LEU A 680 11.30 -18.00 -36.17
CA LEU A 680 11.99 -17.15 -35.20
C LEU A 680 12.01 -17.73 -33.78
N GLU A 681 10.93 -18.40 -33.38
CA GLU A 681 10.82 -19.10 -32.10
C GLU A 681 11.81 -20.25 -32.02
N ARG A 682 11.84 -21.13 -33.03
CA ARG A 682 12.75 -22.27 -33.08
C ARG A 682 14.22 -21.84 -33.11
N ARG A 683 14.53 -20.73 -33.79
CA ARG A 683 15.89 -20.15 -33.78
C ARG A 683 16.32 -19.71 -32.38
N ARG A 684 15.43 -19.06 -31.63
CA ARG A 684 15.71 -18.57 -30.27
C ARG A 684 15.93 -19.73 -29.30
N GLU A 685 15.07 -20.74 -29.40
CA GLU A 685 15.16 -21.97 -28.61
C GLU A 685 16.51 -22.68 -28.83
N ILE A 686 16.90 -22.88 -30.10
CA ILE A 686 18.18 -23.52 -30.44
C ILE A 686 19.38 -22.67 -29.97
N MET A 687 19.34 -21.35 -30.16
CA MET A 687 20.39 -20.44 -29.70
C MET A 687 20.55 -20.49 -28.18
N MET A 688 19.43 -20.48 -27.45
CA MET A 688 19.39 -20.63 -26.00
C MET A 688 20.04 -21.94 -25.55
N PHE A 689 19.70 -23.08 -26.19
CA PHE A 689 20.29 -24.37 -25.85
C PHE A 689 21.79 -24.45 -26.10
N ILE A 690 22.26 -23.94 -27.25
CA ILE A 690 23.69 -23.91 -27.58
C ILE A 690 24.45 -23.11 -26.53
N HIS A 691 23.95 -21.91 -26.17
CA HIS A 691 24.58 -21.07 -25.16
C HIS A 691 24.55 -21.70 -23.76
N MET A 692 23.43 -22.30 -23.36
CA MET A 692 23.29 -22.99 -22.08
C MET A 692 24.27 -24.15 -21.97
N ALA A 693 24.38 -24.98 -23.01
CA ALA A 693 25.32 -26.11 -23.05
C ALA A 693 26.78 -25.64 -22.99
N TRP A 694 27.13 -24.61 -23.79
CA TRP A 694 28.49 -24.07 -23.82
C TRP A 694 28.91 -23.43 -22.50
N THR A 695 28.07 -22.56 -21.94
CA THR A 695 28.36 -21.86 -20.67
C THR A 695 28.27 -22.77 -19.45
N GLY A 696 27.43 -23.80 -19.52
CA GLY A 696 27.37 -24.89 -18.56
C GLY A 696 28.55 -25.87 -18.66
N ARG A 697 29.52 -25.65 -19.57
CA ARG A 697 30.66 -26.53 -19.84
C ARG A 697 30.25 -27.97 -20.17
N LEU A 698 29.13 -28.12 -20.87
CA LEU A 698 28.60 -29.42 -21.28
C LEU A 698 28.33 -30.37 -20.08
N THR A 699 28.10 -29.83 -18.88
CA THR A 699 27.81 -30.64 -17.70
C THR A 699 26.32 -30.98 -17.60
N ASN A 700 26.04 -32.25 -17.29
CA ASN A 700 24.70 -32.72 -16.91
C ASN A 700 24.34 -32.33 -15.46
N SER A 701 25.12 -31.45 -14.82
CA SER A 701 24.83 -30.99 -13.47
C SER A 701 23.56 -30.14 -13.48
N ARG A 702 22.62 -30.45 -12.59
CA ARG A 702 21.40 -29.66 -12.38
C ARG A 702 21.64 -28.32 -11.68
N GLY A 703 22.84 -28.11 -11.12
CA GLY A 703 23.26 -26.86 -10.49
C GLY A 703 23.72 -25.80 -11.50
N MET A 704 23.56 -24.52 -11.14
CA MET A 704 24.09 -23.37 -11.88
C MET A 704 25.48 -23.01 -11.35
N GLN A 705 26.39 -22.59 -12.24
CA GLN A 705 27.73 -22.14 -11.83
C GLN A 705 27.68 -20.72 -11.26
N VAL A 706 28.04 -20.58 -9.99
CA VAL A 706 28.12 -19.29 -9.28
C VAL A 706 29.59 -18.97 -8.98
N PRO A 707 30.12 -17.80 -9.38
CA PRO A 707 31.47 -17.36 -9.03
C PRO A 707 31.67 -17.28 -7.51
N LYS A 708 32.86 -17.68 -7.04
CA LYS A 708 33.27 -17.42 -5.66
C LYS A 708 33.51 -15.91 -5.47
N GLY A 709 33.21 -15.38 -4.28
CA GLY A 709 33.48 -13.98 -3.93
C GLY A 709 32.27 -13.05 -3.88
N ILE A 710 31.04 -13.58 -3.87
CA ILE A 710 29.85 -12.79 -3.53
C ILE A 710 29.81 -12.64 -2.01
N SER A 711 30.17 -11.48 -1.49
CA SER A 711 30.49 -11.30 -0.06
C SER A 711 29.29 -11.03 0.86
N ASN A 712 28.19 -10.47 0.34
CA ASN A 712 27.09 -9.91 1.14
C ASN A 712 25.75 -10.65 0.97
N LEU A 713 25.79 -11.87 0.44
CA LEU A 713 24.61 -12.66 0.14
C LEU A 713 24.01 -13.21 1.43
N LYS A 714 22.79 -12.78 1.77
CA LYS A 714 22.00 -13.34 2.88
C LYS A 714 21.29 -14.61 2.46
N GLU A 715 20.86 -14.68 1.20
CA GLU A 715 20.06 -15.78 0.70
C GLU A 715 20.46 -16.17 -0.72
N LEU A 716 20.74 -17.46 -0.87
CA LEU A 716 21.02 -18.11 -2.15
C LEU A 716 20.04 -19.27 -2.33
N GLU A 717 19.03 -19.05 -3.18
CA GLU A 717 18.11 -20.12 -3.58
C GLU A 717 18.52 -20.61 -4.98
N ILE A 718 19.08 -21.83 -5.03
CA ILE A 718 19.36 -22.56 -6.27
C ILE A 718 18.34 -23.67 -6.39
N TYR A 719 17.30 -23.47 -7.19
CA TYR A 719 16.32 -24.52 -7.45
C TYR A 719 16.86 -25.49 -8.49
N THR A 720 16.78 -26.79 -8.19
CA THR A 720 16.93 -27.85 -9.19
C THR A 720 15.53 -28.36 -9.52
N ARG A 721 15.04 -28.13 -10.73
CA ARG A 721 13.76 -28.70 -11.15
C ARG A 721 14.00 -30.18 -11.43
N GLY A 722 13.63 -31.06 -10.49
CA GLY A 722 13.40 -32.46 -10.83
C GLY A 722 12.03 -32.54 -11.47
N ARG A 723 11.91 -33.04 -12.70
CA ARG A 723 10.64 -33.63 -13.14
C ARG A 723 10.40 -34.79 -12.17
N GLY A 724 9.51 -34.59 -11.20
CA GLY A 724 8.87 -35.72 -10.52
C GLY A 724 8.15 -36.50 -11.61
N TYR A 725 8.55 -37.76 -11.79
CA TYR A 725 7.87 -38.69 -12.67
C TYR A 725 6.45 -38.96 -12.17
#